data_AF-A0A818X6H9-F1
#
_entry.id   AF-A0A818X6H9-F1
#
_cell.length_a   1.000
_cell.length_b   1.000
_cell.length_c   1.000
_cell.angle_alpha   90.00
_cell.angle_beta   90.00
_cell.angle_gamma   90.00
#
_symmetry.space_group_name_H-M   'P 1'
#
loop_
_entity.id
_entity.type
_entity.pdbx_description
1 polymer ?
#
loop_
_entity_poly.entity_id
_entity_poly.type
_entity_poly.pdbx_seq_one_letter_code
_entity_poly.pdbx_strand_id
1 'polypeptide(L)'
;MISTNSSNITDTNLRISVIGLDRLGSSMVAVFAAKGYHVIGLDINNQLVDALQRGEVSVHEPQLQEMIDQYKTNIETTMDYYKAISETDMTMIAVPTLLNSNTGCFSNDKVLVAIKEIGNVIKTCNKYHQVIILSTVMPTSSGGNIRSVLESSSGRKVGCLDSEIGLAYNPVFTISGQIITNMLNPEFILIGESDKRIGDALKELYLKIVTKPSLSIHRMNLINAEITKLAINTYMTTSITYANMISELCENFSEADSDIVCAAINCNFPIENKYLKSALTYGRPWLTRDSDAFVTLAKSVNTNPLLVEATDQLNNYQVKRLVKICKQLTELRSDGTLYIKSKVGILGLPYISDTSIAERSTTCILANELINNYDVCVYEMLSMSFASHVYDQRVQLINSIDTLLYEEHIDILLIMAVSNHWDNIMFNRIEKKPLYIVDCWRLIDKEKIEKTYHHIRIISLGNGDSMIELKQRKNLDEKYERKLNEYSINICRQLRILVAGGAGFIGSHLARRLLKEGHYVICADWKKNEYFPEKEFCNKFLHMDLRTLHNCLIATKDCDWVFNLSADMGGMGFIQSNNSVILFNNTMISFNMIEAARQNGVQRFFYASSACVYPENIQAEENIEALREEQAWPAKPQDAYGLEKLVSEELAIHYAKDFQKMETRIGRFHNIYGPFGQWKGGKEKAPAAFCRKVLVAHEGENHGVVTVWGDGKQTRSFCYIDDCIDGIIRLMQSDYTLPLNIGSNEMVSVNDMIDIICQIEQISITLKHISGPEGVRGRNSDNTLIDKVLQWSPSITLSDGLKSTYKFIKNELELEKKNGMNISSDDNYPYPGLRHLRTNFKCQIAIAQLLNKTMVFPKSVGIPTFHSQSLLYPIQNKFITISTESIINVKLLSLYFDVVSYHDVALNQNNSVICSFQTLPLVEKHRYCCWQELCAYNPPQFPTKYSIKHVEDNFYRHQQPTYLQDLAHKLISKIKSAFYTAIHIRRGDKLREPRYKNKLDYCTRPSWIREKLNSYGISHGSIYIATNEYQPHFFDSLTQWYTIYTITNFSIFINETIKQNPYALIIIDEIIYSNAKVKVSTFIEPYTNRSFCPFGRAGIQH
;
A
#
# COMPACT_ATOMS: atom_id res chain seq x y z
N MET A 1 -14.24 -75.35 -8.77
CA MET A 1 -15.66 -75.70 -9.03
C MET A 1 -16.46 -74.46 -8.67
N ILE A 2 -17.11 -73.69 -9.55
CA ILE A 2 -17.85 -73.97 -10.79
C ILE A 2 -17.65 -72.82 -11.80
N SER A 3 -17.59 -73.21 -13.09
CA SER A 3 -17.74 -72.47 -14.37
C SER A 3 -16.85 -71.26 -14.70
N THR A 4 -15.84 -71.56 -15.50
CA THR A 4 -15.31 -70.76 -16.61
C THR A 4 -16.40 -70.41 -17.65
N ASN A 5 -16.18 -69.29 -18.35
CA ASN A 5 -16.87 -68.78 -19.55
C ASN A 5 -18.14 -67.94 -19.33
N SER A 6 -17.93 -66.66 -19.07
CA SER A 6 -18.64 -65.61 -19.81
C SER A 6 -17.62 -64.63 -20.37
N SER A 7 -17.34 -64.76 -21.66
CA SER A 7 -16.84 -63.69 -22.50
C SER A 7 -17.77 -62.48 -22.34
N ASN A 8 -17.39 -61.53 -21.50
CA ASN A 8 -18.02 -60.21 -21.51
C ASN A 8 -17.56 -59.53 -22.79
N ILE A 9 -18.40 -59.65 -23.82
CA ILE A 9 -18.39 -58.80 -25.00
C ILE A 9 -18.27 -57.36 -24.49
N THR A 10 -17.14 -56.76 -24.82
CA THR A 10 -16.77 -55.38 -24.55
C THR A 10 -17.80 -54.46 -25.17
N ASP A 11 -18.63 -53.83 -24.34
CA ASP A 11 -19.39 -52.66 -24.77
C ASP A 11 -18.41 -51.47 -24.84
N THR A 12 -17.55 -51.48 -25.86
CA THR A 12 -16.47 -50.52 -26.16
C THR A 12 -16.81 -49.67 -27.40
N ASN A 13 -18.09 -49.37 -27.62
CA ASN A 13 -18.51 -48.48 -28.71
C ASN A 13 -18.36 -46.98 -28.38
N LEU A 14 -17.99 -46.62 -27.15
CA LEU A 14 -17.77 -45.22 -26.78
C LEU A 14 -16.50 -44.68 -27.44
N ARG A 15 -16.63 -43.67 -28.30
CA ARG A 15 -15.49 -42.97 -28.92
C ARG A 15 -15.28 -41.63 -28.24
N ILE A 16 -14.03 -41.28 -27.91
CA ILE A 16 -13.71 -40.10 -27.10
C ILE A 16 -12.83 -39.14 -27.90
N SER A 17 -13.13 -37.85 -27.86
CA SER A 17 -12.21 -36.81 -28.34
C SER A 17 -11.60 -36.03 -27.18
N VAL A 18 -10.33 -35.66 -27.32
CA VAL A 18 -9.60 -34.83 -26.35
C VAL A 18 -9.07 -33.60 -27.07
N ILE A 19 -9.48 -32.41 -26.63
CA ILE A 19 -9.09 -31.13 -27.22
C ILE A 19 -8.02 -30.46 -26.34
N GLY A 20 -6.89 -30.14 -26.95
CA GLY A 20 -5.64 -29.76 -26.27
C GLY A 20 -4.78 -30.99 -26.08
N LEU A 21 -3.64 -31.06 -26.76
CA LEU A 21 -2.67 -32.17 -26.76
C LEU A 21 -1.36 -31.77 -26.09
N ASP A 22 -1.47 -30.95 -25.05
CA ASP A 22 -0.35 -30.68 -24.16
C ASP A 22 -0.06 -31.89 -23.25
N ARG A 23 0.58 -31.65 -22.10
CA ARG A 23 0.91 -32.68 -21.12
C ARG A 23 -0.31 -33.40 -20.56
N LEU A 24 -1.37 -32.70 -20.19
CA LEU A 24 -2.57 -33.33 -19.62
C LEU A 24 -3.35 -34.06 -20.74
N GLY A 25 -3.55 -33.37 -21.87
CA GLY A 25 -4.27 -33.91 -23.01
C GLY A 25 -3.66 -35.19 -23.57
N SER A 26 -2.35 -35.18 -23.86
CA SER A 26 -1.64 -36.35 -24.39
C SER A 26 -1.63 -37.51 -23.41
N SER A 27 -1.47 -37.24 -22.11
CA SER A 27 -1.57 -38.27 -21.06
C SER A 27 -2.94 -38.92 -21.02
N MET A 28 -4.00 -38.13 -21.21
CA MET A 28 -5.36 -38.64 -21.20
C MET A 28 -5.70 -39.44 -22.45
N VAL A 29 -5.21 -39.01 -23.62
CA VAL A 29 -5.31 -39.80 -24.86
C VAL A 29 -4.65 -41.18 -24.67
N ALA A 30 -3.43 -41.22 -24.12
CA ALA A 30 -2.72 -42.46 -23.85
C ALA A 30 -3.49 -43.38 -22.88
N VAL A 31 -4.01 -42.82 -21.78
CA VAL A 31 -4.77 -43.58 -20.76
C VAL A 31 -6.06 -44.16 -21.34
N PHE A 32 -6.82 -43.39 -22.11
CA PHE A 32 -8.07 -43.89 -22.72
C PHE A 32 -7.80 -44.95 -23.80
N ALA A 33 -6.79 -44.74 -24.65
CA ALA A 33 -6.37 -45.71 -25.65
C ALA A 33 -5.92 -47.04 -25.02
N ALA A 34 -5.17 -46.97 -23.91
CA ALA A 34 -4.72 -48.13 -23.14
C ALA A 34 -5.87 -48.92 -22.51
N LYS A 35 -7.01 -48.28 -22.28
CA LYS A 35 -8.25 -48.91 -21.77
C LYS A 35 -9.16 -49.44 -22.88
N GLY A 36 -8.70 -49.41 -24.12
CA GLY A 36 -9.39 -49.98 -25.28
C GLY A 36 -10.42 -49.06 -25.93
N TYR A 37 -10.43 -47.77 -25.58
CA TYR A 37 -11.26 -46.78 -26.28
C TYR A 37 -10.57 -46.29 -27.55
N HIS A 38 -11.36 -46.02 -28.59
CA HIS A 38 -10.87 -45.26 -29.75
C HIS A 38 -10.90 -43.77 -29.40
N VAL A 39 -9.76 -43.10 -29.55
CA VAL A 39 -9.56 -41.73 -29.09
C VAL A 39 -9.11 -40.84 -30.24
N ILE A 40 -9.77 -39.69 -30.42
CA ILE A 40 -9.37 -38.65 -31.37
C ILE A 40 -8.79 -37.46 -30.61
N GLY A 41 -7.47 -37.31 -30.67
CA GLY A 41 -6.77 -36.13 -30.17
C GLY A 41 -6.92 -34.94 -31.12
N LEU A 42 -7.30 -33.77 -30.61
CA LEU A 42 -7.42 -32.54 -31.38
C LEU A 42 -6.55 -31.43 -30.77
N ASP A 43 -5.74 -30.78 -31.58
CA ASP A 43 -5.06 -29.54 -31.21
C ASP A 43 -4.99 -28.58 -32.41
N ILE A 44 -4.90 -27.29 -32.12
CA ILE A 44 -4.68 -26.24 -33.14
C ILE A 44 -3.19 -26.14 -33.53
N ASN A 45 -2.30 -26.69 -32.72
CA ASN A 45 -0.88 -26.76 -33.00
C ASN A 45 -0.56 -28.01 -33.82
N ASN A 46 -0.25 -27.81 -35.10
CA ASN A 46 0.11 -28.88 -36.02
C ASN A 46 1.30 -29.71 -35.54
N GLN A 47 2.27 -29.11 -34.83
CA GLN A 47 3.44 -29.84 -34.33
C GLN A 47 3.05 -30.91 -33.31
N LEU A 48 2.08 -30.64 -32.44
CA LEU A 48 1.59 -31.61 -31.44
C LEU A 48 0.79 -32.72 -32.13
N VAL A 49 -0.06 -32.35 -33.10
CA VAL A 49 -0.86 -33.29 -33.89
C VAL A 49 0.05 -34.25 -34.69
N ASP A 50 1.03 -33.70 -35.40
CA ASP A 50 1.95 -34.45 -36.25
C ASP A 50 2.87 -35.35 -35.42
N ALA A 51 3.35 -34.89 -34.26
CA ALA A 51 4.17 -35.69 -33.35
C ALA A 51 3.38 -36.92 -32.86
N LEU A 52 2.18 -36.71 -32.32
CA LEU A 52 1.37 -37.80 -31.80
C LEU A 52 0.92 -38.76 -32.92
N GLN A 53 0.69 -38.26 -34.13
CA GLN A 53 0.41 -39.10 -35.30
C GLN A 53 1.61 -39.99 -35.68
N ARG A 54 2.83 -39.51 -35.50
CA ARG A 54 4.05 -40.33 -35.62
C ARG A 54 4.28 -41.27 -34.44
N GLY A 55 3.54 -41.11 -33.35
CA GLY A 55 3.73 -41.87 -32.10
C GLY A 55 4.78 -41.25 -31.20
N GLU A 56 5.16 -40.00 -31.44
CA GLU A 56 6.11 -39.24 -30.64
C GLU A 56 5.35 -38.32 -29.68
N VAL A 57 5.90 -38.06 -28.49
CA VAL A 57 5.37 -37.04 -27.58
C VAL A 57 6.29 -35.85 -27.42
N SER A 58 5.73 -34.65 -27.54
CA SER A 58 6.46 -33.38 -27.44
C SER A 58 6.66 -32.90 -25.99
N VAL A 59 6.17 -33.68 -25.01
CA VAL A 59 6.17 -33.34 -23.59
C VAL A 59 6.68 -34.53 -22.76
N HIS A 60 7.58 -34.26 -21.82
CA HIS A 60 8.12 -35.31 -20.95
C HIS A 60 7.16 -35.61 -19.80
N GLU A 61 6.51 -36.77 -19.81
CA GLU A 61 5.73 -37.31 -18.68
C GLU A 61 6.07 -38.80 -18.52
N PRO A 62 6.37 -39.29 -17.30
CA PRO A 62 6.71 -40.71 -17.11
C PRO A 62 5.63 -41.65 -17.65
N GLN A 63 6.05 -42.73 -18.32
CA GLN A 63 5.20 -43.74 -18.98
C GLN A 63 4.45 -43.27 -20.24
N LEU A 64 4.46 -41.97 -20.56
CA LEU A 64 3.66 -41.45 -21.67
C LEU A 64 4.10 -42.01 -23.04
N GLN A 65 5.39 -41.93 -23.36
CA GLN A 65 5.93 -42.40 -24.64
C GLN A 65 5.67 -43.90 -24.82
N GLU A 66 5.95 -44.71 -23.79
CA GLU A 66 5.71 -46.16 -23.79
C GLU A 66 4.23 -46.52 -24.04
N MET A 67 3.30 -45.79 -23.40
CA MET A 67 1.87 -46.00 -23.61
C MET A 67 1.42 -45.60 -25.02
N ILE A 68 1.95 -44.49 -25.56
CA ILE A 68 1.64 -44.09 -26.94
C ILE A 68 2.14 -45.14 -27.93
N ASP A 69 3.36 -45.64 -27.77
CA ASP A 69 3.94 -46.67 -28.64
C ASP A 69 3.10 -47.96 -28.61
N GLN A 70 2.64 -48.38 -27.43
CA GLN A 70 1.88 -49.60 -27.26
C GLN A 70 0.45 -49.50 -27.81
N TYR A 71 -0.20 -48.34 -27.70
CA TYR A 71 -1.64 -48.18 -27.96
C TYR A 71 -1.97 -47.25 -29.13
N LYS A 72 -0.97 -46.90 -29.95
CA LYS A 72 -1.10 -46.00 -31.10
C LYS A 72 -2.25 -46.36 -32.06
N THR A 73 -2.55 -47.64 -32.25
CA THR A 73 -3.62 -48.10 -33.15
C THR A 73 -5.01 -47.64 -32.73
N ASN A 74 -5.19 -47.28 -31.46
CA ASN A 74 -6.45 -46.78 -30.91
C ASN A 74 -6.51 -45.24 -30.89
N ILE A 75 -5.47 -44.57 -31.42
CA ILE A 75 -5.31 -43.12 -31.37
C ILE A 75 -5.34 -42.57 -32.79
N GLU A 76 -6.21 -41.59 -33.01
CA GLU A 76 -6.17 -40.71 -34.16
C GLU A 76 -5.90 -39.27 -33.71
N THR A 77 -5.27 -38.47 -34.56
CA THR A 77 -5.12 -37.03 -34.31
C THR A 77 -5.65 -36.21 -35.47
N THR A 78 -6.10 -34.99 -35.18
CA THR A 78 -6.65 -34.07 -36.19
C THR A 78 -6.56 -32.62 -35.73
N MET A 79 -6.58 -31.67 -36.68
CA MET A 79 -6.87 -30.26 -36.40
C MET A 79 -8.33 -29.89 -36.68
N ASP A 80 -9.09 -30.81 -37.28
CA ASP A 80 -10.47 -30.61 -37.72
C ASP A 80 -11.47 -30.98 -36.62
N TYR A 81 -12.18 -29.95 -36.12
CA TYR A 81 -13.28 -30.10 -35.17
C TYR A 81 -14.42 -30.95 -35.73
N TYR A 82 -14.73 -30.85 -37.03
CA TYR A 82 -15.83 -31.62 -37.60
C TYR A 82 -15.56 -33.11 -37.47
N LYS A 83 -14.37 -33.58 -37.89
CA LYS A 83 -13.96 -34.97 -37.71
C LYS A 83 -14.01 -35.39 -36.23
N ALA A 84 -13.34 -34.66 -35.35
CA ALA A 84 -13.23 -35.06 -33.94
C ALA A 84 -14.58 -35.20 -33.25
N ILE A 85 -15.52 -34.29 -33.50
CA ILE A 85 -16.82 -34.24 -32.80
C ILE A 85 -17.86 -35.14 -33.47
N SER A 86 -17.96 -35.17 -34.80
CA SER A 86 -18.95 -36.02 -35.50
C SER A 86 -18.69 -37.53 -35.30
N GLU A 87 -17.43 -37.91 -35.07
CA GLU A 87 -17.03 -39.31 -34.91
C GLU A 87 -16.95 -39.80 -33.45
N THR A 88 -17.10 -38.91 -32.46
CA THR A 88 -16.99 -39.27 -31.04
C THR A 88 -18.27 -38.99 -30.27
N ASP A 89 -18.49 -39.63 -29.14
CA ASP A 89 -19.71 -39.45 -28.31
C ASP A 89 -19.46 -38.51 -27.14
N MET A 90 -18.18 -38.33 -26.79
CA MET A 90 -17.71 -37.58 -25.65
C MET A 90 -16.50 -36.74 -26.05
N THR A 91 -16.50 -35.46 -25.68
CA THR A 91 -15.38 -34.54 -25.91
C THR A 91 -14.91 -33.95 -24.59
N MET A 92 -13.62 -34.13 -24.29
CA MET A 92 -12.96 -33.57 -23.13
C MET A 92 -12.05 -32.41 -23.52
N ILE A 93 -12.20 -31.27 -22.86
CA ILE A 93 -11.49 -30.03 -23.17
C ILE A 93 -10.41 -29.78 -22.11
N ALA A 94 -9.16 -29.89 -22.52
CA ALA A 94 -7.95 -29.71 -21.71
C ALA A 94 -7.07 -28.58 -22.29
N VAL A 95 -7.68 -27.44 -22.62
CA VAL A 95 -6.94 -26.26 -23.12
C VAL A 95 -6.48 -25.35 -21.98
N PRO A 96 -5.36 -24.64 -22.12
CA PRO A 96 -4.83 -23.82 -21.03
C PRO A 96 -5.73 -22.63 -20.73
N THR A 97 -6.08 -22.46 -19.46
CA THR A 97 -6.74 -21.27 -18.90
C THR A 97 -5.70 -20.44 -18.16
N LEU A 98 -5.28 -19.34 -18.77
CA LEU A 98 -4.27 -18.46 -18.18
C LEU A 98 -4.92 -17.50 -17.19
N LEU A 99 -4.26 -17.26 -16.06
CA LEU A 99 -4.69 -16.23 -15.13
C LEU A 99 -4.31 -14.86 -15.70
N ASN A 100 -5.27 -13.97 -15.76
CA ASN A 100 -5.05 -12.59 -16.16
C ASN A 100 -4.50 -11.81 -14.97
N SER A 101 -3.27 -11.31 -15.07
CA SER A 101 -2.59 -10.57 -13.99
C SER A 101 -3.31 -9.29 -13.57
N ASN A 102 -4.10 -8.68 -14.46
CA ASN A 102 -4.82 -7.43 -14.17
C ASN A 102 -6.14 -7.68 -13.43
N THR A 103 -6.80 -8.81 -13.71
CA THR A 103 -8.12 -9.11 -13.14
C THR A 103 -8.08 -10.14 -12.02
N GLY A 104 -7.03 -10.98 -11.95
CA GLY A 104 -6.95 -12.10 -11.02
C GLY A 104 -7.91 -13.25 -11.37
N CYS A 105 -8.49 -13.27 -12.57
CA CYS A 105 -9.41 -14.32 -13.04
C CYS A 105 -8.78 -15.18 -14.15
N PHE A 106 -9.24 -16.42 -14.28
CA PHE A 106 -8.93 -17.24 -15.46
C PHE A 106 -9.59 -16.68 -16.72
N SER A 107 -8.82 -16.61 -17.81
CA SER A 107 -9.39 -16.41 -19.15
C SER A 107 -9.99 -17.72 -19.65
N ASN A 108 -11.24 -17.63 -20.11
CA ASN A 108 -11.94 -18.73 -20.78
C ASN A 108 -11.80 -18.65 -22.31
N ASP A 109 -11.00 -17.75 -22.88
CA ASP A 109 -11.02 -17.46 -24.33
C ASP A 109 -10.80 -18.72 -25.18
N LYS A 110 -9.79 -19.52 -24.84
CA LYS A 110 -9.50 -20.79 -25.54
C LYS A 110 -10.61 -21.82 -25.35
N VAL A 111 -11.20 -21.89 -24.15
CA VAL A 111 -12.32 -22.79 -23.86
C VAL A 111 -13.55 -22.38 -24.67
N LEU A 112 -13.86 -21.08 -24.73
CA LEU A 112 -15.00 -20.56 -25.48
C LEU A 112 -14.86 -20.76 -26.99
N VAL A 113 -13.65 -20.64 -27.54
CA VAL A 113 -13.37 -20.98 -28.94
C VAL A 113 -13.66 -22.46 -29.20
N ALA A 114 -13.10 -23.37 -28.40
CA ALA A 114 -13.37 -24.81 -28.55
C ALA A 114 -14.87 -25.12 -28.41
N ILE A 115 -15.54 -24.52 -27.43
CA ILE A 115 -16.97 -24.71 -27.19
C ILE A 115 -17.84 -24.23 -28.35
N LYS A 116 -17.48 -23.10 -28.97
CA LYS A 116 -18.18 -22.60 -30.14
C LYS A 116 -18.05 -23.55 -31.33
N GLU A 117 -16.85 -24.06 -31.59
CA GLU A 117 -16.61 -24.99 -32.69
C GLU A 117 -17.32 -26.34 -32.44
N ILE A 118 -17.27 -26.86 -31.22
CA ILE A 118 -18.03 -28.05 -30.82
C ILE A 118 -19.52 -27.83 -31.07
N GLY A 119 -20.08 -26.70 -30.64
CA GLY A 119 -21.50 -26.41 -30.85
C GLY A 119 -21.86 -26.30 -32.34
N ASN A 120 -21.02 -25.66 -33.16
CA ASN A 120 -21.22 -25.60 -34.61
C ASN A 120 -21.28 -26.99 -35.26
N VAL A 121 -20.43 -27.93 -34.84
CA VAL A 121 -20.45 -29.30 -35.36
C VAL A 121 -21.69 -30.04 -34.85
N ILE A 122 -22.00 -29.94 -33.56
CA ILE A 122 -23.18 -30.59 -32.96
C ILE A 122 -24.48 -30.14 -33.64
N LYS A 123 -24.58 -28.87 -34.07
CA LYS A 123 -25.73 -28.36 -34.84
C LYS A 123 -26.05 -29.19 -36.08
N THR A 124 -25.03 -29.85 -36.65
CA THR A 124 -25.15 -30.69 -37.86
C THR A 124 -25.27 -32.19 -37.56
N CYS A 125 -25.08 -32.61 -36.30
CA CYS A 125 -25.04 -34.02 -35.90
C CYS A 125 -26.32 -34.43 -35.17
N ASN A 126 -27.06 -35.44 -35.63
CA ASN A 126 -28.29 -35.92 -34.98
C ASN A 126 -28.06 -36.93 -33.83
N LYS A 127 -26.97 -36.77 -33.07
CA LYS A 127 -26.65 -37.64 -31.93
C LYS A 127 -26.46 -36.84 -30.65
N TYR A 128 -26.74 -37.50 -29.51
CA TYR A 128 -26.42 -36.95 -28.20
C TYR A 128 -24.91 -36.85 -28.03
N HIS A 129 -24.40 -35.68 -27.66
CA HIS A 129 -22.97 -35.45 -27.46
C HIS A 129 -22.65 -34.94 -26.06
N GLN A 130 -21.63 -35.49 -25.43
CA GLN A 130 -21.20 -35.09 -24.09
C GLN A 130 -20.00 -34.15 -24.18
N VAL A 131 -20.11 -32.96 -23.60
CA VAL A 131 -19.05 -31.95 -23.57
C VAL A 131 -18.54 -31.79 -22.15
N ILE A 132 -17.24 -32.02 -21.92
CA ILE A 132 -16.63 -32.04 -20.60
C ILE A 132 -15.48 -31.05 -20.53
N ILE A 133 -15.56 -30.13 -19.58
CA ILE A 133 -14.51 -29.16 -19.29
C ILE A 133 -13.58 -29.74 -18.22
N LEU A 134 -12.30 -29.92 -18.55
CA LEU A 134 -11.26 -30.33 -17.59
C LEU A 134 -10.43 -29.14 -17.11
N SER A 135 -10.26 -28.14 -17.97
CA SER A 135 -9.52 -26.90 -17.67
C SER A 135 -10.09 -26.20 -16.45
N THR A 136 -9.24 -25.77 -15.51
CA THR A 136 -9.67 -24.96 -14.36
C THR A 136 -10.30 -23.66 -14.83
N VAL A 137 -11.54 -23.39 -14.40
CA VAL A 137 -12.28 -22.16 -14.73
C VAL A 137 -12.74 -21.45 -13.47
N MET A 138 -13.11 -20.16 -13.59
CA MET A 138 -13.73 -19.43 -12.48
C MET A 138 -15.12 -20.00 -12.17
N PRO A 139 -15.55 -20.05 -10.90
CA PRO A 139 -16.93 -20.39 -10.58
C PRO A 139 -17.93 -19.52 -11.34
N THR A 140 -19.03 -20.14 -11.78
CA THR A 140 -20.05 -19.62 -12.70
C THR A 140 -19.69 -19.66 -14.19
N SER A 141 -18.51 -20.17 -14.57
CA SER A 141 -18.11 -20.24 -15.99
C SER A 141 -18.88 -21.29 -16.77
N SER A 142 -18.83 -22.55 -16.30
CA SER A 142 -19.41 -23.72 -16.98
C SER A 142 -20.92 -23.58 -17.11
N GLY A 143 -21.58 -23.17 -16.02
CA GLY A 143 -23.02 -22.90 -16.02
C GLY A 143 -23.42 -21.56 -16.65
N GLY A 144 -22.46 -20.66 -16.87
CA GLY A 144 -22.68 -19.32 -17.43
C GLY A 144 -22.23 -19.23 -18.88
N ASN A 145 -21.13 -18.50 -19.13
CA ASN A 145 -20.70 -18.15 -20.50
C ASN A 145 -20.40 -19.39 -21.37
N ILE A 146 -19.82 -20.45 -20.81
CA ILE A 146 -19.53 -21.68 -21.55
C ILE A 146 -20.82 -22.34 -22.01
N ARG A 147 -21.80 -22.53 -21.11
CA ARG A 147 -23.12 -23.06 -21.47
C ARG A 147 -23.81 -22.17 -22.51
N SER A 148 -23.81 -20.84 -22.32
CA SER A 148 -24.44 -19.92 -23.27
C SER A 148 -23.86 -20.01 -24.68
N VAL A 149 -22.52 -20.11 -24.81
CA VAL A 149 -21.88 -20.27 -26.13
C VAL A 149 -22.22 -21.63 -26.73
N LEU A 150 -22.20 -22.71 -25.94
CA LEU A 150 -22.55 -24.05 -26.42
C LEU A 150 -24.00 -24.10 -26.93
N GLU A 151 -24.96 -23.57 -26.17
CA GLU A 151 -26.38 -23.57 -26.55
C GLU A 151 -26.64 -22.69 -27.78
N SER A 152 -26.02 -21.50 -27.85
CA SER A 152 -26.24 -20.57 -28.97
C SER A 152 -25.62 -21.05 -30.29
N SER A 153 -24.43 -21.66 -30.25
CA SER A 153 -23.77 -22.20 -31.45
C SER A 153 -24.40 -23.51 -31.94
N SER A 154 -24.80 -24.40 -31.02
CA SER A 154 -25.48 -25.66 -31.38
C SER A 154 -26.95 -25.51 -31.74
N GLY A 155 -27.62 -24.47 -31.27
CA GLY A 155 -29.07 -24.34 -31.35
C GLY A 155 -29.84 -25.31 -30.44
N ARG A 156 -29.15 -26.00 -29.52
CA ARG A 156 -29.71 -27.00 -28.60
C ARG A 156 -29.58 -26.52 -27.16
N LYS A 157 -30.40 -27.09 -26.27
CA LYS A 157 -30.35 -26.79 -24.83
C LYS A 157 -29.56 -27.84 -24.08
N VAL A 158 -28.85 -27.44 -23.03
CA VAL A 158 -28.12 -28.36 -22.14
C VAL A 158 -29.08 -28.87 -21.06
N GLY A 159 -29.10 -30.18 -20.80
CA GLY A 159 -29.73 -30.78 -19.62
C GLY A 159 -31.26 -30.79 -19.57
N CYS A 160 -31.96 -30.71 -20.71
CA CYS A 160 -33.40 -30.97 -20.79
C CYS A 160 -33.67 -32.43 -21.22
N LEU A 161 -34.87 -32.97 -20.96
CA LEU A 161 -35.22 -34.36 -21.35
C LEU A 161 -35.07 -34.60 -22.87
N ASP A 162 -35.27 -33.54 -23.66
CA ASP A 162 -35.06 -33.52 -25.11
C ASP A 162 -33.67 -32.99 -25.52
N SER A 163 -32.74 -32.76 -24.57
CA SER A 163 -31.41 -32.23 -24.91
C SER A 163 -30.55 -33.29 -25.56
N GLU A 164 -30.14 -33.01 -26.79
CA GLU A 164 -29.11 -33.78 -27.50
C GLU A 164 -27.68 -33.38 -27.08
N ILE A 165 -27.49 -32.65 -25.95
CA ILE A 165 -26.16 -32.27 -25.44
C ILE A 165 -26.11 -32.33 -23.91
N GLY A 166 -25.07 -32.98 -23.37
CA GLY A 166 -24.70 -32.92 -21.95
C GLY A 166 -23.49 -32.02 -21.73
N LEU A 167 -23.44 -31.30 -20.59
CA LEU A 167 -22.31 -30.48 -20.18
C LEU A 167 -21.83 -30.87 -18.78
N ALA A 168 -20.55 -31.14 -18.64
CA ALA A 168 -19.94 -31.42 -17.33
C ALA A 168 -18.67 -30.61 -17.11
N TYR A 169 -18.40 -30.30 -15.84
CA TYR A 169 -17.10 -29.84 -15.37
C TYR A 169 -16.47 -30.97 -14.55
N ASN A 170 -15.33 -31.48 -15.01
CA ASN A 170 -14.66 -32.63 -14.41
C ASN A 170 -13.17 -32.31 -14.24
N PRO A 171 -12.81 -31.48 -13.27
CA PRO A 171 -11.42 -31.07 -13.11
C PRO A 171 -10.57 -32.26 -12.70
N VAL A 172 -9.34 -32.27 -13.18
CA VAL A 172 -8.37 -33.32 -12.86
C VAL A 172 -7.49 -32.86 -11.68
N PHE A 173 -7.21 -33.78 -10.75
CA PHE A 173 -6.35 -33.56 -9.57
C PHE A 173 -5.05 -34.36 -9.74
N THR A 174 -4.25 -33.98 -10.73
CA THR A 174 -2.97 -34.62 -11.03
C THR A 174 -1.80 -33.73 -10.62
N ILE A 175 -0.67 -34.38 -10.37
CA ILE A 175 0.62 -33.73 -10.16
C ILE A 175 1.49 -34.00 -11.39
N SER A 176 2.15 -32.97 -11.93
CA SER A 176 3.09 -33.13 -13.04
C SER A 176 4.21 -34.12 -12.68
N GLY A 177 4.57 -35.01 -13.60
CA GLY A 177 5.47 -36.15 -13.34
C GLY A 177 4.74 -37.39 -12.80
N GLN A 178 3.46 -37.29 -12.45
CA GLN A 178 2.62 -38.40 -12.00
C GLN A 178 1.22 -38.38 -12.62
N ILE A 179 1.02 -37.71 -13.75
CA ILE A 179 -0.30 -37.48 -14.34
C ILE A 179 -0.97 -38.82 -14.66
N ILE A 180 -0.29 -39.70 -15.40
CA ILE A 180 -0.82 -41.03 -15.77
C ILE A 180 -1.13 -41.84 -14.50
N THR A 181 -0.19 -41.89 -13.56
CA THR A 181 -0.36 -42.60 -12.28
C THR A 181 -1.56 -42.07 -11.50
N ASN A 182 -1.73 -40.75 -11.40
CA ASN A 182 -2.84 -40.12 -10.69
C ASN A 182 -4.18 -40.26 -11.44
N MET A 183 -4.18 -40.38 -12.78
CA MET A 183 -5.37 -40.70 -13.55
C MET A 183 -5.83 -42.14 -13.36
N LEU A 184 -4.89 -43.09 -13.27
CA LEU A 184 -5.19 -44.50 -13.02
C LEU A 184 -5.51 -44.78 -11.54
N ASN A 185 -4.92 -44.02 -10.61
CA ASN A 185 -5.10 -44.16 -9.17
C ASN A 185 -5.41 -42.82 -8.47
N PRO A 186 -6.55 -42.16 -8.78
CA PRO A 186 -6.90 -40.88 -8.20
C PRO A 186 -7.32 -41.02 -6.74
N GLU A 187 -7.17 -39.96 -5.95
CA GLU A 187 -7.72 -39.94 -4.59
C GLU A 187 -9.25 -40.00 -4.60
N PHE A 188 -9.85 -39.19 -5.48
CA PHE A 188 -11.27 -39.17 -5.78
C PHE A 188 -11.49 -38.57 -7.18
N ILE A 189 -12.71 -38.70 -7.71
CA ILE A 189 -13.17 -38.04 -8.93
C ILE A 189 -14.26 -37.03 -8.60
N LEU A 190 -14.19 -35.85 -9.20
CA LEU A 190 -15.18 -34.78 -9.06
C LEU A 190 -15.95 -34.60 -10.36
N ILE A 191 -17.29 -34.66 -10.29
CA ILE A 191 -18.16 -34.47 -11.46
C ILE A 191 -19.16 -33.37 -11.13
N GLY A 192 -18.98 -32.21 -11.76
CA GLY A 192 -20.01 -31.19 -11.90
C GLY A 192 -20.87 -31.52 -13.11
N GLU A 193 -22.15 -31.85 -12.93
CA GLU A 193 -23.02 -32.30 -14.02
C GLU A 193 -24.15 -31.31 -14.30
N SER A 194 -24.51 -31.16 -15.59
CA SER A 194 -25.73 -30.47 -16.01
C SER A 194 -26.99 -31.30 -15.75
N ASP A 195 -26.86 -32.62 -15.85
CA ASP A 195 -27.94 -33.60 -15.75
C ASP A 195 -27.39 -34.98 -15.38
N LYS A 196 -28.28 -35.89 -14.96
CA LYS A 196 -27.88 -37.22 -14.49
C LYS A 196 -27.24 -38.08 -15.59
N ARG A 197 -27.64 -37.91 -16.86
CA ARG A 197 -27.20 -38.77 -17.97
C ARG A 197 -25.71 -38.61 -18.22
N ILE A 198 -25.19 -37.38 -18.31
CA ILE A 198 -23.75 -37.16 -18.47
C ILE A 198 -22.96 -37.60 -17.24
N GLY A 199 -23.51 -37.40 -16.03
CA GLY A 199 -22.83 -37.83 -14.82
C GLY A 199 -22.78 -39.35 -14.63
N ASP A 200 -23.81 -40.08 -15.07
CA ASP A 200 -23.82 -41.54 -15.09
C ASP A 200 -22.80 -42.07 -16.10
N ALA A 201 -22.75 -41.49 -17.30
CA ALA A 201 -21.77 -41.85 -18.33
C ALA A 201 -20.31 -41.59 -17.87
N LEU A 202 -20.03 -40.45 -17.23
CA LEU A 202 -18.71 -40.17 -16.68
C LEU A 202 -18.35 -41.12 -15.53
N LYS A 203 -19.31 -41.44 -14.65
CA LYS A 203 -19.10 -42.42 -13.57
C LYS A 203 -18.71 -43.78 -14.15
N GLU A 204 -19.43 -44.27 -15.15
CA GLU A 204 -19.13 -45.54 -15.82
C GLU A 204 -17.78 -45.53 -16.50
N LEU A 205 -17.43 -44.43 -17.17
CA LEU A 205 -16.12 -44.24 -17.79
C LEU A 205 -14.98 -44.35 -16.76
N TYR A 206 -15.07 -43.61 -15.65
CA TYR A 206 -14.03 -43.64 -14.61
C TYR A 206 -13.93 -45.00 -13.90
N LEU A 207 -15.04 -45.72 -13.70
CA LEU A 207 -15.01 -47.08 -13.13
C LEU A 207 -14.26 -48.08 -14.02
N LYS A 208 -14.20 -47.85 -15.34
CA LYS A 208 -13.42 -48.68 -16.28
C LYS A 208 -11.95 -48.24 -16.36
N ILE A 209 -11.67 -46.95 -16.22
CA ILE A 209 -10.31 -46.40 -16.33
C ILE A 209 -9.50 -46.64 -15.05
N VAL A 210 -10.08 -46.31 -13.91
CA VAL A 210 -9.37 -46.30 -12.62
C VAL A 210 -9.08 -47.73 -12.15
N THR A 211 -7.85 -47.97 -11.72
CA THR A 211 -7.41 -49.26 -11.17
C THR A 211 -7.50 -49.32 -9.65
N LYS A 212 -7.80 -48.19 -8.99
CA LYS A 212 -8.00 -48.11 -7.54
C LYS A 212 -9.20 -48.95 -7.10
N PRO A 213 -9.06 -49.92 -6.17
CA PRO A 213 -10.15 -50.81 -5.76
C PRO A 213 -11.38 -50.10 -5.17
N SER A 214 -11.16 -48.98 -4.48
CA SER A 214 -12.21 -48.17 -3.84
C SER A 214 -12.13 -46.73 -4.33
N LEU A 215 -12.79 -46.45 -5.46
CA LEU A 215 -12.87 -45.12 -6.04
C LEU A 215 -14.00 -44.30 -5.41
N SER A 216 -13.68 -43.15 -4.81
CA SER A 216 -14.69 -42.17 -4.41
C SER A 216 -15.05 -41.26 -5.59
N ILE A 217 -16.34 -41.13 -5.89
CA ILE A 217 -16.84 -40.25 -6.95
C ILE A 217 -17.83 -39.27 -6.33
N HIS A 218 -17.48 -37.98 -6.35
CA HIS A 218 -18.31 -36.91 -5.82
C HIS A 218 -19.02 -36.20 -6.98
N ARG A 219 -20.35 -36.37 -7.04
CA ARG A 219 -21.22 -35.74 -8.04
C ARG A 219 -21.91 -34.53 -7.44
N MET A 220 -21.97 -33.44 -8.19
CA MET A 220 -22.58 -32.18 -7.77
C MET A 220 -22.96 -31.32 -8.98
N ASN A 221 -23.58 -30.17 -8.76
CA ASN A 221 -23.82 -29.21 -9.85
C ASN A 221 -22.50 -28.56 -10.32
N LEU A 222 -22.53 -27.93 -11.49
CA LEU A 222 -21.38 -27.28 -12.11
C LEU A 222 -20.68 -26.26 -11.18
N ILE A 223 -21.44 -25.36 -10.55
CA ILE A 223 -20.89 -24.28 -9.72
C ILE A 223 -20.18 -24.86 -8.48
N ASN A 224 -20.79 -25.86 -7.83
CA ASN A 224 -20.19 -26.52 -6.67
C ASN A 224 -18.87 -27.19 -7.05
N ALA A 225 -18.78 -27.82 -8.23
CA ALA A 225 -17.56 -28.46 -8.68
C ALA A 225 -16.45 -27.44 -8.98
N GLU A 226 -16.78 -26.29 -9.57
CA GLU A 226 -15.83 -25.19 -9.82
C GLU A 226 -15.27 -24.62 -8.51
N ILE A 227 -16.14 -24.34 -7.53
CA ILE A 227 -15.72 -23.86 -6.20
C ILE A 227 -14.84 -24.91 -5.52
N THR A 228 -15.24 -26.19 -5.57
CA THR A 228 -14.51 -27.30 -4.94
C THR A 228 -13.08 -27.40 -5.47
N LYS A 229 -12.86 -27.21 -6.79
CA LYS A 229 -11.51 -27.23 -7.36
C LYS A 229 -10.60 -26.16 -6.75
N LEU A 230 -11.07 -24.92 -6.66
CA LEU A 230 -10.28 -23.83 -6.08
C LEU A 230 -10.08 -24.01 -4.58
N ALA A 231 -11.14 -24.41 -3.85
CA ALA A 231 -11.12 -24.60 -2.41
C ALA A 231 -10.13 -25.71 -1.97
N ILE A 232 -10.03 -26.80 -2.73
CA ILE A 232 -9.06 -27.86 -2.45
C ILE A 232 -7.63 -27.34 -2.61
N ASN A 233 -7.36 -26.55 -3.66
CA ASN A 233 -6.03 -25.99 -3.88
C ASN A 233 -5.63 -24.99 -2.78
N THR A 234 -6.56 -24.14 -2.31
CA THR A 234 -6.29 -23.21 -1.20
C THR A 234 -6.21 -23.89 0.16
N TYR A 235 -6.93 -25.00 0.37
CA TYR A 235 -6.78 -25.83 1.57
C TYR A 235 -5.39 -26.48 1.63
N MET A 236 -4.89 -26.98 0.49
CA MET A 236 -3.54 -27.56 0.41
C MET A 236 -2.45 -26.52 0.71
N THR A 237 -2.53 -25.32 0.12
CA THR A 237 -1.55 -24.25 0.40
C THR A 237 -1.59 -23.83 1.86
N THR A 238 -2.79 -23.71 2.44
CA THR A 238 -2.96 -23.37 3.86
C THR A 238 -2.37 -24.45 4.77
N SER A 239 -2.55 -25.73 4.45
CA SER A 239 -1.98 -26.86 5.21
C SER A 239 -0.44 -26.84 5.20
N ILE A 240 0.16 -26.59 4.03
CA ILE A 240 1.62 -26.47 3.87
C ILE A 240 2.15 -25.29 4.70
N THR A 241 1.53 -24.11 4.55
CA THR A 241 1.95 -22.91 5.30
C THR A 241 1.78 -23.10 6.81
N TYR A 242 0.72 -23.75 7.26
CA TYR A 242 0.50 -24.07 8.66
C TYR A 242 1.60 -25.01 9.19
N ALA A 243 1.97 -26.05 8.43
CA ALA A 243 3.08 -26.93 8.80
C ALA A 243 4.42 -26.17 8.87
N ASN A 244 4.68 -25.24 7.95
CA ASN A 244 5.88 -24.41 7.98
C ASN A 244 5.92 -23.46 9.19
N MET A 245 4.77 -22.94 9.61
CA MET A 245 4.64 -22.16 10.84
C MET A 245 4.92 -23.01 12.10
N ILE A 246 4.47 -24.27 12.12
CA ILE A 246 4.83 -25.22 13.19
C ILE A 246 6.34 -25.47 13.20
N SER A 247 6.97 -25.63 12.03
CA SER A 247 8.43 -25.77 11.93
C SER A 247 9.15 -24.61 12.57
N GLU A 248 8.77 -23.37 12.26
CA GLU A 248 9.37 -22.20 12.89
C GLU A 248 9.16 -22.14 14.40
N LEU A 249 8.00 -22.60 14.89
CA LEU A 249 7.74 -22.72 16.32
C LEU A 249 8.69 -23.72 16.98
N CYS A 250 8.82 -24.93 16.42
CA CYS A 250 9.71 -25.99 16.93
C CYS A 250 11.17 -25.52 17.05
N GLU A 251 11.65 -24.70 16.12
CA GLU A 251 13.02 -24.17 16.09
C GLU A 251 13.39 -23.21 17.25
N ASN A 252 12.43 -22.86 18.09
CA ASN A 252 12.65 -22.05 19.28
C ASN A 252 12.79 -22.88 20.56
N PHE A 253 12.61 -24.20 20.48
CA PHE A 253 12.66 -25.09 21.64
C PHE A 253 13.65 -26.23 21.37
N SER A 254 14.59 -26.45 22.30
CA SER A 254 15.50 -27.61 22.23
C SER A 254 14.69 -28.90 22.20
N GLU A 255 15.19 -29.93 21.51
CA GLU A 255 14.55 -31.24 21.34
C GLU A 255 13.21 -31.25 20.58
N ALA A 256 12.69 -30.09 20.16
CA ALA A 256 11.47 -30.04 19.37
C ALA A 256 11.76 -30.36 17.89
N ASP A 257 10.91 -31.19 17.29
CA ASP A 257 11.00 -31.59 15.89
C ASP A 257 9.64 -31.48 15.22
N SER A 258 9.59 -30.72 14.12
CA SER A 258 8.35 -30.44 13.42
C SER A 258 7.78 -31.63 12.67
N ASP A 259 8.58 -32.59 12.22
CA ASP A 259 8.04 -33.82 11.60
C ASP A 259 7.36 -34.69 12.65
N ILE A 260 7.92 -34.78 13.87
CA ILE A 260 7.29 -35.50 14.98
C ILE A 260 5.94 -34.84 15.33
N VAL A 261 5.91 -33.50 15.45
CA VAL A 261 4.69 -32.75 15.77
C VAL A 261 3.64 -32.90 14.67
N CYS A 262 4.02 -32.68 13.41
CA CYS A 262 3.11 -32.81 12.27
C CYS A 262 2.58 -34.24 12.11
N ALA A 263 3.42 -35.27 12.34
CA ALA A 263 2.99 -36.67 12.34
C ALA A 263 1.94 -36.94 13.43
N ALA A 264 2.16 -36.43 14.66
CA ALA A 264 1.20 -36.58 15.75
C ALA A 264 -0.14 -35.87 15.44
N ILE A 265 -0.11 -34.70 14.82
CA ILE A 265 -1.32 -34.00 14.36
C ILE A 265 -2.04 -34.84 13.30
N ASN A 266 -1.31 -35.44 12.36
CA ASN A 266 -1.87 -36.32 11.34
C ASN A 266 -2.59 -37.54 11.91
N CYS A 267 -2.12 -38.11 13.04
CA CYS A 267 -2.79 -39.20 13.72
C CYS A 267 -4.17 -38.82 14.31
N ASN A 268 -4.44 -37.53 14.51
CA ASN A 268 -5.74 -37.06 15.01
C ASN A 268 -6.82 -36.98 13.92
N PHE A 269 -6.44 -37.15 12.64
CA PHE A 269 -7.39 -37.15 11.53
C PHE A 269 -7.73 -38.57 11.10
N PRO A 270 -9.00 -38.86 10.73
CA PRO A 270 -9.40 -40.17 10.20
C PRO A 270 -8.67 -40.55 8.90
N ILE A 271 -8.19 -39.55 8.16
CA ILE A 271 -7.44 -39.69 6.91
C ILE A 271 -6.21 -38.80 7.03
N GLU A 272 -5.04 -39.36 6.73
CA GLU A 272 -3.76 -38.65 6.77
C GLU A 272 -3.78 -37.41 5.86
N ASN A 273 -3.42 -36.25 6.41
CA ASN A 273 -3.20 -35.05 5.61
C ASN A 273 -1.76 -35.03 5.09
N LYS A 274 -1.58 -35.49 3.85
CA LYS A 274 -0.29 -35.54 3.15
C LYS A 274 0.38 -34.17 2.94
N TYR A 275 -0.36 -33.08 3.11
CA TYR A 275 0.13 -31.71 2.96
C TYR A 275 0.57 -31.09 4.29
N LEU A 276 0.36 -31.79 5.40
CA LEU A 276 0.85 -31.40 6.72
C LEU A 276 2.25 -31.96 6.94
N LYS A 277 3.18 -31.60 6.07
CA LYS A 277 4.62 -31.84 6.25
C LYS A 277 5.32 -30.50 6.17
N SER A 278 5.99 -30.14 7.27
CA SER A 278 6.79 -28.92 7.29
C SER A 278 7.99 -29.09 6.35
N ALA A 279 8.31 -28.09 5.54
CA ALA A 279 9.52 -28.11 4.73
C ALA A 279 9.78 -26.70 4.22
N LEU A 280 9.49 -26.48 2.94
CA LEU A 280 9.68 -25.24 2.24
C LEU A 280 8.32 -24.67 1.78
N THR A 281 8.37 -23.50 1.15
CA THR A 281 7.26 -22.87 0.44
C THR A 281 6.65 -23.75 -0.65
N TYR A 282 5.36 -23.56 -0.92
CA TYR A 282 4.80 -24.02 -2.18
C TYR A 282 5.16 -23.05 -3.33
N GLY A 283 5.62 -23.62 -4.45
CA GLY A 283 5.98 -22.88 -5.67
C GLY A 283 5.29 -23.40 -6.94
N ARG A 284 4.23 -24.21 -6.79
CA ARG A 284 3.54 -24.82 -7.94
C ARG A 284 2.75 -23.74 -8.69
N PRO A 285 2.88 -23.62 -10.03
CA PRO A 285 2.19 -22.59 -10.81
C PRO A 285 0.68 -22.60 -10.56
N TRP A 286 0.07 -23.78 -10.46
CA TRP A 286 -1.37 -23.92 -10.23
C TRP A 286 -1.78 -23.59 -8.80
N LEU A 287 -0.99 -23.90 -7.77
CA LEU A 287 -1.37 -23.59 -6.38
C LEU A 287 -1.41 -22.07 -6.14
N THR A 288 -0.39 -21.36 -6.60
CA THR A 288 -0.32 -19.90 -6.46
C THR A 288 -1.40 -19.22 -7.28
N ARG A 289 -1.56 -19.62 -8.55
CA ARG A 289 -2.54 -19.05 -9.47
C ARG A 289 -3.99 -19.31 -9.07
N ASP A 290 -4.28 -20.50 -8.55
CA ASP A 290 -5.62 -20.85 -8.10
C ASP A 290 -5.95 -20.17 -6.74
N SER A 291 -4.93 -19.88 -5.92
CA SER A 291 -5.09 -19.03 -4.72
C SER A 291 -5.41 -17.57 -5.11
N ASP A 292 -4.69 -17.00 -6.08
CA ASP A 292 -4.98 -15.68 -6.65
C ASP A 292 -6.44 -15.60 -7.18
N ALA A 293 -6.87 -16.65 -7.90
CA ALA A 293 -8.22 -16.76 -8.43
C ALA A 293 -9.27 -16.87 -7.31
N PHE A 294 -9.00 -17.64 -6.25
CA PHE A 294 -9.90 -17.77 -5.11
C PHE A 294 -10.06 -16.46 -4.34
N VAL A 295 -8.97 -15.72 -4.10
CA VAL A 295 -9.00 -14.38 -3.46
C VAL A 295 -9.85 -13.42 -4.29
N THR A 296 -9.65 -13.42 -5.61
CA THR A 296 -10.41 -12.57 -6.54
C THR A 296 -11.90 -12.93 -6.52
N LEU A 297 -12.23 -14.22 -6.54
CA LEU A 297 -13.59 -14.70 -6.41
C LEU A 297 -14.23 -14.26 -5.09
N ALA A 298 -13.55 -14.46 -3.96
CA ALA A 298 -14.07 -14.07 -2.65
C ALA A 298 -14.38 -12.57 -2.60
N LYS A 299 -13.47 -11.72 -3.09
CA LYS A 299 -13.66 -10.27 -3.15
C LYS A 299 -14.82 -9.88 -4.06
N SER A 300 -15.00 -10.54 -5.22
CA SER A 300 -16.07 -10.21 -6.16
C SER A 300 -17.47 -10.51 -5.59
N VAL A 301 -17.58 -11.44 -4.65
CA VAL A 301 -18.82 -11.77 -3.92
C VAL A 301 -18.86 -11.19 -2.50
N ASN A 302 -18.03 -10.20 -2.19
CA ASN A 302 -17.96 -9.51 -0.89
C ASN A 302 -17.72 -10.46 0.31
N THR A 303 -16.93 -11.51 0.09
CA THR A 303 -16.45 -12.43 1.12
C THR A 303 -14.99 -12.11 1.47
N ASN A 304 -14.62 -12.26 2.73
CA ASN A 304 -13.29 -11.91 3.22
C ASN A 304 -12.27 -13.05 2.99
N PRO A 305 -11.21 -12.87 2.18
CA PRO A 305 -10.22 -13.90 1.90
C PRO A 305 -8.99 -13.89 2.82
N LEU A 306 -9.05 -13.19 3.98
CA LEU A 306 -7.90 -13.00 4.89
C LEU A 306 -7.06 -14.27 5.15
N LEU A 307 -7.69 -15.45 5.29
CA LEU A 307 -6.95 -16.70 5.52
C LEU A 307 -6.03 -17.06 4.34
N VAL A 308 -6.54 -16.95 3.11
CA VAL A 308 -5.76 -17.26 1.90
C VAL A 308 -4.68 -16.20 1.68
N GLU A 309 -5.01 -14.92 1.91
CA GLU A 309 -4.03 -13.83 1.82
C GLU A 309 -2.91 -13.98 2.86
N ALA A 310 -3.22 -14.38 4.09
CA ALA A 310 -2.23 -14.67 5.12
C ALA A 310 -1.38 -15.90 4.76
N THR A 311 -2.00 -16.94 4.19
CA THR A 311 -1.30 -18.13 3.68
C THR A 311 -0.25 -17.75 2.64
N ASP A 312 -0.59 -16.91 1.66
CA ASP A 312 0.35 -16.45 0.62
C ASP A 312 1.45 -15.54 1.19
N GLN A 313 1.11 -14.64 2.12
CA GLN A 313 2.09 -13.77 2.79
C GLN A 313 3.13 -14.58 3.57
N LEU A 314 2.68 -15.57 4.36
CA LEU A 314 3.55 -16.44 5.12
C LEU A 314 4.38 -17.36 4.22
N ASN A 315 3.83 -17.82 3.09
CA ASN A 315 4.59 -18.56 2.09
C ASN A 315 5.74 -17.70 1.54
N ASN A 316 5.49 -16.45 1.14
CA ASN A 316 6.54 -15.55 0.65
C ASN A 316 7.59 -15.20 1.73
N TYR A 317 7.19 -15.15 3.00
CA TYR A 317 8.10 -14.90 4.12
C TYR A 317 9.18 -15.99 4.27
N GLN A 318 8.86 -17.26 4.02
CA GLN A 318 9.82 -18.36 4.16
C GLN A 318 11.04 -18.22 3.24
N VAL A 319 10.91 -17.60 2.07
CA VAL A 319 12.06 -17.28 1.19
C VAL A 319 13.04 -16.35 1.89
N LYS A 320 12.53 -15.27 2.48
CA LYS A 320 13.34 -14.29 3.22
C LYS A 320 14.01 -14.93 4.42
N ARG A 321 13.33 -15.87 5.07
CA ARG A 321 13.86 -16.65 6.18
C ARG A 321 15.07 -17.48 5.78
N LEU A 322 15.06 -18.12 4.61
CA LEU A 322 16.22 -18.86 4.09
C LEU A 322 17.39 -17.94 3.71
N VAL A 323 17.11 -16.78 3.12
CA VAL A 323 18.14 -15.76 2.87
C VAL A 323 18.79 -15.30 4.19
N LYS A 324 17.99 -15.15 5.26
CA LYS A 324 18.50 -14.81 6.60
C LYS A 324 19.38 -15.92 7.17
N ILE A 325 19.01 -17.19 7.00
CA ILE A 325 19.84 -18.34 7.41
C ILE A 325 21.17 -18.32 6.67
N CYS A 326 21.18 -18.13 5.34
CA CYS A 326 22.43 -18.02 4.57
C CYS A 326 23.33 -16.88 5.08
N LYS A 327 22.73 -15.73 5.44
CA LYS A 327 23.45 -14.60 6.03
C LYS A 327 24.01 -14.90 7.41
N GLN A 328 23.35 -15.75 8.20
CA GLN A 328 23.87 -16.18 9.52
C GLN A 328 25.02 -17.18 9.39
N LEU A 329 25.07 -17.93 8.30
CA LEU A 329 26.12 -18.92 8.02
C LEU A 329 27.39 -18.29 7.42
N THR A 330 27.37 -17.01 7.05
CA THR A 330 28.48 -16.30 6.42
C THR A 330 28.98 -15.13 7.27
N GLU A 331 30.31 -14.90 7.28
CA GLU A 331 30.92 -13.76 7.96
C GLU A 331 30.67 -12.47 7.17
N LEU A 332 29.78 -11.62 7.70
CA LEU A 332 29.46 -10.30 7.15
C LEU A 332 30.45 -9.26 7.70
N ARG A 333 30.91 -8.33 6.85
CA ARG A 333 31.60 -7.11 7.28
C ARG A 333 30.65 -6.23 8.10
N SER A 334 31.23 -5.29 8.84
CA SER A 334 30.52 -4.25 9.61
C SER A 334 29.61 -3.34 8.76
N ASP A 335 29.71 -3.38 7.44
CA ASP A 335 28.87 -2.67 6.46
C ASP A 335 27.80 -3.57 5.78
N GLY A 336 27.70 -4.84 6.17
CA GLY A 336 26.73 -5.80 5.62
C GLY A 336 27.14 -6.46 4.29
N THR A 337 28.36 -6.22 3.79
CA THR A 337 28.92 -6.94 2.63
C THR A 337 29.73 -8.16 3.08
N LEU A 338 29.80 -9.24 2.29
CA LEU A 338 30.62 -10.41 2.64
C LEU A 338 32.12 -10.09 2.54
N TYR A 339 32.95 -10.66 3.44
CA TYR A 339 34.41 -10.49 3.41
C TYR A 339 35.02 -10.96 2.08
N ILE A 340 34.46 -12.06 1.55
CA ILE A 340 34.65 -12.72 0.26
C ILE A 340 33.25 -13.17 -0.15
N LYS A 341 32.82 -13.00 -1.41
CA LYS A 341 31.53 -13.54 -1.86
C LYS A 341 31.50 -15.05 -1.65
N SER A 342 30.75 -15.52 -0.67
CA SER A 342 30.53 -16.94 -0.46
C SER A 342 29.70 -17.52 -1.59
N LYS A 343 29.98 -18.76 -1.95
CA LYS A 343 29.32 -19.45 -3.05
C LYS A 343 28.20 -20.35 -2.51
N VAL A 344 26.99 -20.16 -3.02
CA VAL A 344 25.80 -20.89 -2.60
C VAL A 344 25.38 -21.86 -3.71
N GLY A 345 25.41 -23.15 -3.41
CA GLY A 345 24.83 -24.19 -4.26
C GLY A 345 23.38 -24.46 -3.88
N ILE A 346 22.50 -24.63 -4.87
CA ILE A 346 21.09 -24.95 -4.67
C ILE A 346 20.75 -26.24 -5.42
N LEU A 347 20.20 -27.22 -4.71
CA LEU A 347 19.72 -28.48 -5.27
C LEU A 347 18.22 -28.42 -5.55
N GLY A 348 17.88 -28.38 -6.84
CA GLY A 348 16.51 -28.49 -7.37
C GLY A 348 15.90 -27.16 -7.75
N LEU A 349 15.68 -26.94 -9.06
CA LEU A 349 14.90 -25.82 -9.57
C LEU A 349 13.38 -26.04 -9.50
N PRO A 350 12.83 -27.24 -9.81
CA PRO A 350 11.41 -27.52 -9.69
C PRO A 350 11.06 -27.87 -8.25
N TYR A 351 9.78 -27.71 -7.91
CA TYR A 351 9.25 -27.92 -6.56
C TYR A 351 9.22 -29.42 -6.13
N ILE A 352 9.38 -30.37 -7.05
CA ILE A 352 9.54 -31.84 -6.83
C ILE A 352 10.50 -32.38 -7.90
N SER A 353 11.13 -33.54 -7.66
CA SER A 353 11.86 -34.30 -8.69
C SER A 353 11.04 -34.57 -9.96
N ASP A 354 11.75 -34.81 -11.07
CA ASP A 354 11.20 -35.39 -12.31
C ASP A 354 10.19 -34.52 -13.07
N THR A 355 10.21 -33.20 -12.86
CA THR A 355 9.42 -32.24 -13.65
C THR A 355 10.29 -31.12 -14.23
N SER A 356 9.94 -30.67 -15.44
CA SER A 356 10.57 -29.54 -16.11
C SER A 356 9.90 -28.19 -15.81
N ILE A 357 8.92 -28.17 -14.89
CA ILE A 357 8.08 -27.00 -14.61
C ILE A 357 8.68 -26.22 -13.44
N ALA A 358 9.32 -25.09 -13.75
CA ALA A 358 9.91 -24.18 -12.77
C ALA A 358 9.25 -22.78 -12.75
N GLU A 359 8.16 -22.58 -13.50
CA GLU A 359 7.35 -21.36 -13.43
C GLU A 359 6.85 -21.11 -12.01
N ARG A 360 7.00 -19.87 -11.53
CA ARG A 360 6.68 -19.48 -10.14
C ARG A 360 7.37 -20.37 -9.07
N SER A 361 8.44 -21.09 -9.43
CA SER A 361 9.23 -21.86 -8.46
C SER A 361 9.85 -20.95 -7.44
N THR A 362 9.72 -21.33 -6.17
CA THR A 362 10.30 -20.57 -5.08
C THR A 362 11.82 -20.66 -5.05
N THR A 363 12.41 -21.74 -5.59
CA THR A 363 13.87 -21.80 -5.81
C THR A 363 14.33 -20.66 -6.72
N CYS A 364 13.54 -20.31 -7.75
CA CYS A 364 13.88 -19.19 -8.63
C CYS A 364 13.85 -17.84 -7.92
N ILE A 365 12.85 -17.64 -7.06
CA ILE A 365 12.74 -16.44 -6.24
C ILE A 365 13.93 -16.36 -5.27
N LEU A 366 14.25 -17.47 -4.58
CA LEU A 366 15.36 -17.54 -3.64
C LEU A 366 16.71 -17.30 -4.32
N ALA A 367 16.96 -17.93 -5.46
CA ALA A 367 18.20 -17.72 -6.21
C ALA A 367 18.36 -16.24 -6.59
N ASN A 368 17.30 -15.59 -7.10
CA ASN A 368 17.32 -14.18 -7.47
C ASN A 368 17.46 -13.23 -6.26
N GLU A 369 17.05 -13.62 -5.05
CA GLU A 369 17.33 -12.86 -3.83
C GLU A 369 18.80 -13.00 -3.39
N LEU A 370 19.40 -14.18 -3.60
CA LEU A 370 20.77 -14.47 -3.18
C LEU A 370 21.84 -13.86 -4.11
N ILE A 371 21.61 -13.75 -5.42
CA ILE A 371 22.62 -13.28 -6.39
C ILE A 371 23.24 -11.90 -6.08
N ASN A 372 22.52 -11.05 -5.33
CA ASN A 372 23.02 -9.73 -4.96
C ASN A 372 24.17 -9.80 -3.96
N ASN A 373 24.24 -10.86 -3.16
CA ASN A 373 25.22 -11.01 -2.08
C ASN A 373 26.11 -12.25 -2.24
N TYR A 374 25.67 -13.26 -2.98
CA TYR A 374 26.35 -14.55 -3.13
C TYR A 374 26.63 -14.84 -4.60
N ASP A 375 27.63 -15.67 -4.86
CA ASP A 375 27.76 -16.33 -6.16
C ASP A 375 26.91 -17.61 -6.12
N VAL A 376 25.89 -17.69 -6.98
CA VAL A 376 24.83 -18.71 -6.88
C VAL A 376 24.97 -19.72 -8.00
N CYS A 377 25.05 -21.00 -7.63
CA CYS A 377 25.01 -22.14 -8.53
C CYS A 377 23.74 -22.94 -8.28
N VAL A 378 23.02 -23.31 -9.35
CA VAL A 378 21.79 -24.10 -9.24
C VAL A 378 21.96 -25.37 -10.07
N TYR A 379 21.82 -26.52 -9.43
CA TYR A 379 21.74 -27.80 -10.15
C TYR A 379 20.35 -27.96 -10.77
N GLU A 380 20.31 -28.14 -12.08
CA GLU A 380 19.08 -28.41 -12.82
C GLU A 380 19.29 -29.29 -14.07
N MET A 381 18.51 -30.38 -14.17
CA MET A 381 18.61 -31.35 -15.28
C MET A 381 17.50 -31.18 -16.33
N LEU A 382 16.27 -30.84 -15.93
CA LEU A 382 15.08 -30.94 -16.80
C LEU A 382 14.54 -29.59 -17.28
N SER A 383 14.85 -28.50 -16.56
CA SER A 383 14.30 -27.15 -16.79
C SER A 383 15.35 -26.15 -17.27
N MET A 384 16.48 -26.61 -17.82
CA MET A 384 17.61 -25.73 -18.19
C MET A 384 17.21 -24.59 -19.13
N SER A 385 16.37 -24.88 -20.14
CA SER A 385 15.91 -23.86 -21.09
C SER A 385 15.07 -22.78 -20.41
N PHE A 386 14.21 -23.13 -19.46
CA PHE A 386 13.45 -22.15 -18.68
C PHE A 386 14.39 -21.34 -17.78
N ALA A 387 15.27 -22.04 -17.05
CA ALA A 387 16.22 -21.43 -16.13
C ALA A 387 17.15 -20.42 -16.81
N SER A 388 17.62 -20.72 -18.02
CA SER A 388 18.50 -19.83 -18.78
C SER A 388 17.82 -18.50 -19.16
N HIS A 389 16.51 -18.52 -19.40
CA HIS A 389 15.75 -17.30 -19.69
C HIS A 389 15.47 -16.47 -18.43
N VAL A 390 15.38 -17.10 -17.26
CA VAL A 390 15.04 -16.41 -16.00
C VAL A 390 16.23 -15.63 -15.42
N TYR A 391 17.45 -16.17 -15.50
CA TYR A 391 18.58 -15.65 -14.72
C TYR A 391 19.55 -14.70 -15.45
N ASP A 392 19.39 -14.48 -16.77
CA ASP A 392 20.22 -13.57 -17.59
C ASP A 392 21.73 -13.68 -17.26
N GLN A 393 22.25 -14.91 -17.21
CA GLN A 393 23.65 -15.27 -16.91
C GLN A 393 24.18 -14.94 -15.48
N ARG A 394 23.35 -14.40 -14.58
CA ARG A 394 23.75 -14.06 -13.20
C ARG A 394 23.78 -15.24 -12.23
N VAL A 395 23.18 -16.37 -12.61
CA VAL A 395 23.20 -17.65 -11.87
C VAL A 395 23.88 -18.70 -12.73
N GLN A 396 24.81 -19.45 -12.14
CA GLN A 396 25.47 -20.54 -12.83
C GLN A 396 24.59 -21.80 -12.79
N LEU A 397 24.11 -22.23 -13.94
CA LEU A 397 23.32 -23.47 -14.07
C LEU A 397 24.27 -24.65 -14.22
N ILE A 398 24.12 -25.63 -13.33
CA ILE A 398 24.93 -26.84 -13.29
C ILE A 398 24.06 -28.04 -13.68
N ASN A 399 24.53 -28.88 -14.60
CA ASN A 399 23.79 -30.04 -15.10
C ASN A 399 24.23 -31.37 -14.45
N SER A 400 25.22 -31.33 -13.54
CA SER A 400 25.77 -32.47 -12.83
C SER A 400 25.83 -32.19 -11.33
N ILE A 401 25.23 -33.07 -10.52
CA ILE A 401 25.30 -32.95 -9.07
C ILE A 401 26.75 -33.05 -8.58
N ASP A 402 27.56 -33.89 -9.23
CA ASP A 402 28.98 -34.07 -8.91
C ASP A 402 29.77 -32.79 -9.15
N THR A 403 29.49 -32.07 -10.24
CA THR A 403 30.11 -30.76 -10.51
C THR A 403 29.72 -29.76 -9.43
N LEU A 404 28.43 -29.64 -9.09
CA LEU A 404 27.97 -28.71 -8.05
C LEU A 404 28.64 -29.00 -6.70
N LEU A 405 28.71 -30.27 -6.30
CA LEU A 405 29.18 -30.66 -4.97
C LEU A 405 30.70 -30.73 -4.86
N TYR A 406 31.42 -31.12 -5.92
CA TYR A 406 32.84 -31.45 -5.84
C TYR A 406 33.74 -30.50 -6.64
N GLU A 407 33.22 -29.79 -7.64
CA GLU A 407 34.03 -28.94 -8.54
C GLU A 407 33.74 -27.44 -8.34
N GLU A 408 32.51 -27.07 -7.97
CA GLU A 408 32.14 -25.66 -7.84
C GLU A 408 32.65 -25.00 -6.56
N HIS A 409 33.20 -25.77 -5.60
CA HIS A 409 33.70 -25.28 -4.31
C HIS A 409 32.67 -24.40 -3.57
N ILE A 410 31.46 -24.92 -3.34
CA ILE A 410 30.41 -24.20 -2.59
C ILE A 410 30.73 -24.10 -1.10
N ASP A 411 30.22 -23.05 -0.44
CA ASP A 411 30.35 -22.82 1.01
C ASP A 411 29.04 -23.13 1.74
N ILE A 412 27.90 -22.95 1.04
CA ILE A 412 26.55 -23.28 1.51
C ILE A 412 25.85 -24.12 0.45
N LEU A 413 25.23 -25.22 0.87
CA LEU A 413 24.36 -26.06 0.04
C LEU A 413 22.92 -25.96 0.55
N LEU A 414 21.98 -25.56 -0.31
CA LEU A 414 20.55 -25.53 -0.01
C LEU A 414 19.84 -26.71 -0.67
N ILE A 415 19.20 -27.56 0.12
CA ILE A 415 18.40 -28.69 -0.38
C ILE A 415 16.94 -28.25 -0.47
N MET A 416 16.48 -27.93 -1.69
CA MET A 416 15.19 -27.28 -1.93
C MET A 416 14.11 -28.23 -2.44
N ALA A 417 14.49 -29.36 -3.03
CA ALA A 417 13.56 -30.36 -3.57
C ALA A 417 13.78 -31.73 -2.93
N VAL A 418 12.78 -32.59 -2.96
CA VAL A 418 12.90 -34.02 -2.61
C VAL A 418 13.26 -34.81 -3.86
N SER A 419 14.27 -35.67 -3.77
CA SER A 419 14.66 -36.61 -4.81
C SER A 419 15.40 -37.80 -4.21
N ASN A 420 15.15 -38.99 -4.74
CA ASN A 420 15.88 -40.22 -4.36
C ASN A 420 17.37 -40.15 -4.76
N HIS A 421 17.76 -39.18 -5.59
CA HIS A 421 19.16 -38.97 -5.96
C HIS A 421 20.00 -38.37 -4.82
N TRP A 422 19.38 -37.71 -3.84
CA TRP A 422 20.09 -37.08 -2.74
C TRP A 422 20.68 -38.10 -1.75
N ASP A 423 20.07 -39.28 -1.62
CA ASP A 423 20.53 -40.35 -0.72
C ASP A 423 21.92 -40.89 -1.09
N ASN A 424 22.38 -40.65 -2.32
CA ASN A 424 23.65 -41.14 -2.86
C ASN A 424 24.77 -40.09 -2.86
N ILE A 425 24.62 -38.96 -2.15
CA ILE A 425 25.69 -37.96 -2.04
C ILE A 425 26.94 -38.60 -1.39
N MET A 426 28.05 -38.60 -2.13
CA MET A 426 29.33 -39.14 -1.71
C MET A 426 30.10 -38.09 -0.89
N PHE A 427 29.67 -37.86 0.35
CA PHE A 427 30.24 -36.85 1.25
C PHE A 427 31.78 -36.96 1.42
N ASN A 428 32.35 -38.15 1.25
CA ASN A 428 33.81 -38.36 1.28
C ASN A 428 34.57 -37.70 0.13
N ARG A 429 33.90 -37.36 -0.97
CA ARG A 429 34.47 -36.63 -2.12
C ARG A 429 34.39 -35.12 -1.97
N ILE A 430 33.60 -34.62 -1.02
CA ILE A 430 33.53 -33.18 -0.73
C ILE A 430 34.89 -32.74 -0.21
N GLU A 431 35.37 -31.61 -0.73
CA GLU A 431 36.62 -31.01 -0.31
C GLU A 431 36.63 -30.78 1.21
N LYS A 432 37.77 -30.99 1.86
CA LYS A 432 37.93 -30.82 3.32
C LYS A 432 37.99 -29.35 3.75
N LYS A 433 37.12 -28.52 3.19
CA LYS A 433 36.85 -27.15 3.63
C LYS A 433 35.50 -27.09 4.37
N PRO A 434 35.27 -26.08 5.23
CA PRO A 434 33.99 -25.95 5.91
C PRO A 434 32.83 -25.83 4.90
N LEU A 435 31.81 -26.68 5.05
CA LEU A 435 30.58 -26.66 4.25
C LEU A 435 29.36 -26.65 5.17
N TYR A 436 28.43 -25.71 4.92
CA TYR A 436 27.12 -25.72 5.58
C TYR A 436 26.06 -26.27 4.64
N ILE A 437 25.25 -27.20 5.12
CA ILE A 437 24.11 -27.77 4.40
C ILE A 437 22.84 -27.33 5.10
N VAL A 438 21.99 -26.57 4.41
CA VAL A 438 20.65 -26.24 4.89
C VAL A 438 19.68 -27.25 4.28
N ASP A 439 19.25 -28.19 5.10
CA ASP A 439 18.33 -29.24 4.73
C ASP A 439 16.90 -28.82 5.08
N CYS A 440 16.16 -28.34 4.07
CA CYS A 440 14.78 -27.86 4.25
C CYS A 440 13.78 -29.03 4.43
N TRP A 441 14.18 -30.24 4.05
CA TRP A 441 13.30 -31.41 3.99
C TRP A 441 13.65 -32.50 5.01
N ARG A 442 14.74 -32.30 5.76
CA ARG A 442 15.28 -33.26 6.74
C ARG A 442 15.52 -34.64 6.12
N LEU A 443 16.15 -34.65 4.94
CA LEU A 443 16.48 -35.85 4.19
C LEU A 443 17.80 -36.47 4.67
N ILE A 444 18.72 -35.67 5.22
CA ILE A 444 20.05 -36.12 5.63
C ILE A 444 20.08 -36.41 7.13
N ASP A 445 20.63 -37.56 7.49
CA ASP A 445 20.96 -37.93 8.87
C ASP A 445 22.12 -37.06 9.40
N LYS A 446 21.76 -35.95 10.07
CA LYS A 446 22.69 -34.97 10.65
C LYS A 446 23.77 -35.63 11.50
N GLU A 447 23.36 -36.46 12.47
CA GLU A 447 24.29 -37.04 13.44
C GLU A 447 25.33 -37.93 12.76
N LYS A 448 24.88 -38.79 11.85
CA LYS A 448 25.77 -39.71 11.13
C LYS A 448 26.79 -38.95 10.28
N ILE A 449 26.35 -37.91 9.57
CA ILE A 449 27.22 -37.15 8.68
C ILE A 449 28.21 -36.29 9.46
N GLU A 450 27.78 -35.53 10.46
CA GLU A 450 28.68 -34.66 11.23
C GLU A 450 29.69 -35.43 12.10
N LYS A 451 29.32 -36.63 12.60
CA LYS A 451 30.25 -37.54 13.29
C LYS A 451 31.35 -38.05 12.35
N THR A 452 31.02 -38.28 11.08
CA THR A 452 31.95 -38.85 10.09
C THR A 452 32.80 -37.77 9.40
N TYR A 453 32.21 -36.61 9.11
CA TYR A 453 32.80 -35.54 8.31
C TYR A 453 32.80 -34.22 9.08
N HIS A 454 33.82 -34.03 9.93
CA HIS A 454 33.92 -32.89 10.84
C HIS A 454 33.99 -31.49 10.19
N HIS A 455 34.17 -31.41 8.87
CA HIS A 455 34.16 -30.16 8.11
C HIS A 455 32.75 -29.78 7.62
N ILE A 456 31.77 -30.69 7.71
CA ILE A 456 30.39 -30.48 7.30
C ILE A 456 29.54 -30.11 8.51
N ARG A 457 28.65 -29.15 8.36
CA ARG A 457 27.61 -28.82 9.33
C ARG A 457 26.25 -28.81 8.66
N ILE A 458 25.24 -29.40 9.30
CA ILE A 458 23.89 -29.54 8.75
C ILE A 458 22.91 -28.77 9.64
N ILE A 459 22.19 -27.84 8.99
CA ILE A 459 21.10 -27.08 9.56
C ILE A 459 19.80 -27.66 9.03
N SER A 460 19.16 -28.49 9.85
CA SER A 460 17.86 -29.09 9.57
C SER A 460 16.75 -28.11 9.93
N LEU A 461 16.02 -27.61 8.92
CA LEU A 461 14.87 -26.74 9.15
C LEU A 461 13.79 -27.49 9.95
N GLY A 462 13.11 -26.86 10.89
CA GLY A 462 12.09 -27.48 11.74
C GLY A 462 12.62 -28.27 12.94
N ASN A 463 13.94 -28.43 13.05
CA ASN A 463 14.60 -29.07 14.19
C ASN A 463 15.16 -28.01 15.15
N GLY A 464 14.67 -28.07 16.40
CA GLY A 464 15.02 -27.19 17.52
C GLY A 464 16.52 -27.05 17.75
N ASP A 465 17.19 -28.16 17.96
CA ASP A 465 18.61 -28.19 18.33
C ASP A 465 19.50 -27.62 17.23
N SER A 466 19.19 -27.93 15.97
CA SER A 466 19.92 -27.39 14.80
C SER A 466 19.82 -25.87 14.70
N MET A 467 18.65 -25.30 14.96
CA MET A 467 18.43 -23.86 14.84
C MET A 467 18.88 -23.09 16.09
N ILE A 468 18.84 -23.70 17.27
CA ILE A 468 19.41 -23.13 18.49
C ILE A 468 20.93 -23.09 18.40
N GLU A 469 21.58 -24.14 17.88
CA GLU A 469 23.02 -24.16 17.61
C GLU A 469 23.43 -22.98 16.69
N LEU A 470 22.67 -22.75 15.62
CA LEU A 470 22.87 -21.60 14.72
C LEU A 470 22.71 -20.25 15.45
N LYS A 471 21.70 -20.11 16.31
CA LYS A 471 21.45 -18.88 17.10
C LYS A 471 22.56 -18.64 18.14
N GLN A 472 23.02 -19.69 18.83
CA GLN A 472 24.05 -19.60 19.88
C GLN A 472 25.43 -19.19 19.35
N ARG A 473 25.77 -19.57 18.10
CA ARG A 473 26.96 -19.06 17.42
C ARG A 473 27.04 -17.53 17.36
N LYS A 474 25.90 -16.83 17.54
CA LYS A 474 25.80 -15.38 17.43
C LYS A 474 25.97 -14.60 18.73
N ASN A 475 26.12 -15.26 19.89
CA ASN A 475 26.38 -14.56 21.16
C ASN A 475 27.79 -13.93 21.27
N LEU A 476 28.61 -14.03 20.21
CA LEU A 476 29.83 -13.24 20.02
C LEU A 476 29.58 -11.93 19.22
N ASP A 477 28.39 -11.74 18.65
CA ASP A 477 27.99 -10.59 17.80
C ASP A 477 26.62 -9.98 18.17
N GLU A 478 26.11 -10.23 19.37
CA GLU A 478 24.80 -9.72 19.84
C GLU A 478 24.72 -8.19 19.94
N LYS A 479 25.86 -7.49 19.90
CA LYS A 479 25.89 -6.02 19.79
C LYS A 479 25.55 -5.53 18.37
N TYR A 480 25.69 -6.38 17.35
CA TYR A 480 25.41 -6.07 15.94
C TYR A 480 24.01 -6.50 15.48
N GLU A 481 23.41 -7.55 16.06
CA GLU A 481 22.07 -8.01 15.64
C GLU A 481 20.91 -7.11 16.06
N ARG A 482 21.04 -6.38 17.18
CA ARG A 482 20.06 -5.34 17.54
C ARG A 482 19.96 -4.23 16.51
N LYS A 483 20.99 -4.03 15.66
CA LYS A 483 20.98 -3.06 14.55
C LYS A 483 20.36 -3.62 13.25
N LEU A 484 20.34 -4.94 13.04
CA LEU A 484 19.89 -5.54 11.77
C LEU A 484 18.42 -5.99 11.78
N ASN A 485 17.88 -6.41 12.93
CA ASN A 485 16.48 -6.84 13.03
C ASN A 485 15.48 -5.66 13.01
N GLU A 486 15.89 -4.43 13.34
CA GLU A 486 15.06 -3.22 13.16
C GLU A 486 15.05 -2.72 11.70
N TYR A 487 16.05 -3.08 10.89
CA TYR A 487 16.16 -2.61 9.50
C TYR A 487 15.62 -3.58 8.43
N SER A 488 15.52 -4.88 8.72
CA SER A 488 15.33 -5.90 7.67
C SER A 488 13.88 -6.34 7.42
N ILE A 489 12.91 -5.91 8.22
CA ILE A 489 11.51 -6.34 8.08
C ILE A 489 10.71 -5.49 7.07
N ASN A 490 11.20 -4.31 6.65
CA ASN A 490 10.46 -3.39 5.79
C ASN A 490 10.86 -3.37 4.28
N ILE A 491 11.79 -4.21 3.80
CA ILE A 491 12.34 -4.09 2.42
C ILE A 491 11.76 -5.11 1.40
N CYS A 492 10.53 -5.64 1.55
CA CYS A 492 9.87 -6.27 0.37
C CYS A 492 8.39 -5.94 0.20
N ARG A 493 8.00 -4.70 0.49
CA ARG A 493 6.83 -4.12 -0.16
C ARG A 493 7.31 -2.89 -0.90
N GLN A 494 7.14 -2.88 -2.22
CA GLN A 494 7.28 -1.64 -2.98
C GLN A 494 6.13 -0.72 -2.54
N LEU A 495 6.41 0.16 -1.59
CA LEU A 495 5.45 1.16 -1.10
C LEU A 495 5.24 2.26 -2.14
N ARG A 496 4.02 2.78 -2.21
CA ARG A 496 3.71 4.05 -2.87
C ARG A 496 3.82 5.16 -1.83
N ILE A 497 4.80 6.04 -2.00
CA ILE A 497 5.17 7.04 -1.01
C ILE A 497 4.98 8.44 -1.59
N LEU A 498 4.26 9.29 -0.86
CA LEU A 498 4.19 10.72 -1.16
C LEU A 498 5.23 11.48 -0.35
N VAL A 499 6.04 12.29 -1.02
CA VAL A 499 6.88 13.33 -0.42
C VAL A 499 6.27 14.69 -0.77
N ALA A 500 5.45 15.21 0.15
CA ALA A 500 4.93 16.56 0.08
C ALA A 500 6.06 17.54 0.42
N GLY A 501 6.33 18.51 -0.46
CA GLY A 501 7.50 19.37 -0.39
C GLY A 501 8.71 18.75 -1.08
N GLY A 502 8.48 17.82 -2.01
CA GLY A 502 9.50 17.01 -2.67
C GLY A 502 10.47 17.81 -3.55
N ALA A 503 10.15 19.04 -3.94
CA ALA A 503 11.09 19.93 -4.61
C ALA A 503 11.95 20.76 -3.64
N GLY A 504 11.65 20.73 -2.34
CA GLY A 504 12.45 21.35 -1.30
C GLY A 504 13.78 20.64 -1.05
N PHE A 505 14.64 21.27 -0.23
CA PHE A 505 15.97 20.74 0.09
C PHE A 505 15.90 19.35 0.73
N ILE A 506 15.26 19.21 1.90
CA ILE A 506 15.14 17.91 2.57
C ILE A 506 14.30 16.93 1.76
N GLY A 507 13.20 17.42 1.17
CA GLY A 507 12.25 16.60 0.40
C GLY A 507 12.90 15.91 -0.81
N SER A 508 13.70 16.63 -1.60
CA SER A 508 14.34 16.06 -2.78
C SER A 508 15.42 15.04 -2.44
N HIS A 509 16.20 15.27 -1.38
CA HIS A 509 17.18 14.30 -0.88
C HIS A 509 16.50 13.03 -0.34
N LEU A 510 15.41 13.17 0.43
CA LEU A 510 14.61 12.05 0.90
C LEU A 510 14.00 11.25 -0.27
N ALA A 511 13.37 11.95 -1.21
CA ALA A 511 12.72 11.34 -2.35
C ALA A 511 13.70 10.53 -3.21
N ARG A 512 14.91 11.07 -3.45
CA ARG A 512 16.00 10.35 -4.13
C ARG A 512 16.45 9.12 -3.36
N ARG A 513 16.57 9.19 -2.04
CA ARG A 513 16.91 8.04 -1.20
C ARG A 513 15.87 6.94 -1.30
N LEU A 514 14.58 7.28 -1.17
CA LEU A 514 13.45 6.35 -1.26
C LEU A 514 13.31 5.73 -2.66
N LEU A 515 13.55 6.51 -3.73
CA LEU A 515 13.54 6.03 -5.11
C LEU A 515 14.65 5.01 -5.33
N LYS A 516 15.86 5.28 -4.82
CA LYS A 516 17.00 4.35 -4.87
C LYS A 516 16.75 3.06 -4.09
N GLU A 517 15.92 3.11 -3.06
CA GLU A 517 15.47 1.94 -2.27
C GLU A 517 14.36 1.13 -2.97
N GLY A 518 13.92 1.54 -4.18
CA GLY A 518 12.98 0.78 -5.01
C GLY A 518 11.51 1.11 -4.79
N HIS A 519 11.18 2.10 -3.95
CA HIS A 519 9.80 2.53 -3.73
C HIS A 519 9.24 3.31 -4.92
N TYR A 520 7.91 3.33 -5.05
CA TYR A 520 7.22 4.20 -6.00
C TYR A 520 7.01 5.58 -5.36
N VAL A 521 7.84 6.56 -5.74
CA VAL A 521 7.89 7.88 -5.12
C VAL A 521 7.08 8.89 -5.92
N ILE A 522 6.13 9.54 -5.26
CA ILE A 522 5.35 10.67 -5.74
C ILE A 522 5.84 11.91 -4.99
N CYS A 523 6.26 12.95 -5.71
CA CYS A 523 6.58 14.25 -5.12
C CYS A 523 5.45 15.23 -5.41
N ALA A 524 5.03 16.04 -4.43
CA ALA A 524 4.08 17.12 -4.65
C ALA A 524 4.64 18.44 -4.13
N ASP A 525 4.66 19.46 -4.98
CA ASP A 525 5.17 20.80 -4.64
C ASP A 525 4.65 21.83 -5.65
N TRP A 526 4.54 23.09 -5.26
CA TRP A 526 4.11 24.20 -6.13
C TRP A 526 5.25 24.83 -6.95
N LYS A 527 6.47 24.31 -6.78
CA LYS A 527 7.67 24.72 -7.51
C LYS A 527 8.42 23.48 -7.99
N LYS A 528 9.23 23.62 -9.03
CA LYS A 528 10.15 22.56 -9.47
C LYS A 528 11.43 22.57 -8.64
N ASN A 529 12.11 21.43 -8.57
CA ASN A 529 13.42 21.35 -7.94
C ASN A 529 14.46 22.06 -8.82
N GLU A 530 15.38 22.80 -8.19
CA GLU A 530 16.37 23.64 -8.88
C GLU A 530 17.61 22.85 -9.33
N TYR A 531 17.90 21.70 -8.70
CA TYR A 531 19.17 20.98 -8.85
C TYR A 531 19.02 19.58 -9.47
N PHE A 532 17.91 18.90 -9.19
CA PHE A 532 17.65 17.54 -9.63
C PHE A 532 16.53 17.52 -10.67
N PRO A 533 16.74 16.93 -11.85
CA PRO A 533 15.67 16.57 -12.77
C PRO A 533 14.64 15.66 -12.09
N GLU A 534 13.36 15.82 -12.40
CA GLU A 534 12.24 15.08 -11.75
C GLU A 534 12.47 13.56 -11.72
N LYS A 535 12.96 12.98 -12.81
CA LYS A 535 13.26 11.54 -12.96
C LYS A 535 14.34 11.00 -12.02
N GLU A 536 15.18 11.86 -11.45
CA GLU A 536 16.28 11.44 -10.57
C GLU A 536 15.85 11.28 -9.12
N PHE A 537 14.69 11.83 -8.74
CA PHE A 537 14.23 11.79 -7.35
C PHE A 537 12.77 11.37 -7.18
N CYS A 538 11.98 11.23 -8.25
CA CYS A 538 10.63 10.68 -8.14
C CYS A 538 10.18 9.95 -9.41
N ASN A 539 9.18 9.06 -9.26
CA ASN A 539 8.48 8.42 -10.38
C ASN A 539 7.39 9.34 -10.95
N LYS A 540 6.81 10.20 -10.10
CA LYS A 540 5.77 11.14 -10.48
C LYS A 540 5.92 12.46 -9.72
N PHE A 541 5.98 13.56 -10.45
CA PHE A 541 5.94 14.90 -9.88
C PHE A 541 4.55 15.53 -10.06
N LEU A 542 3.99 16.05 -8.99
CA LEU A 542 2.69 16.71 -8.92
C LEU A 542 2.91 18.20 -8.65
N HIS A 543 2.77 19.02 -9.68
CA HIS A 543 2.92 20.47 -9.56
C HIS A 543 1.62 21.10 -9.05
N MET A 544 1.51 21.31 -7.73
CA MET A 544 0.26 21.72 -7.08
C MET A 544 0.46 22.43 -5.73
N ASP A 545 -0.50 23.28 -5.37
CA ASP A 545 -0.53 23.99 -4.09
C ASP A 545 -1.24 23.17 -3.00
N LEU A 546 -0.46 22.75 -2.00
CA LEU A 546 -0.92 21.92 -0.88
C LEU A 546 -1.63 22.71 0.24
N ARG A 547 -1.83 24.03 0.07
CA ARG A 547 -2.71 24.82 0.95
C ARG A 547 -4.20 24.57 0.69
N THR A 548 -4.53 23.71 -0.27
CA THR A 548 -5.91 23.34 -0.61
C THR A 548 -6.15 21.86 -0.38
N LEU A 549 -7.23 21.51 0.32
CA LEU A 549 -7.58 20.11 0.63
C LEU A 549 -7.75 19.27 -0.63
N HIS A 550 -8.35 19.82 -1.69
CA HIS A 550 -8.57 19.12 -2.95
C HIS A 550 -7.26 18.59 -3.56
N ASN A 551 -6.21 19.43 -3.60
CA ASN A 551 -4.92 19.01 -4.09
C ASN A 551 -4.27 17.97 -3.18
N CYS A 552 -4.40 18.12 -1.86
CA CYS A 552 -3.90 17.12 -0.91
C CYS A 552 -4.58 15.76 -1.08
N LEU A 553 -5.89 15.72 -1.34
CA LEU A 553 -6.64 14.49 -1.63
C LEU A 553 -6.16 13.81 -2.93
N ILE A 554 -5.81 14.59 -3.95
CA ILE A 554 -5.22 14.06 -5.18
C ILE A 554 -3.81 13.52 -4.91
N ALA A 555 -3.00 14.26 -4.16
CA ALA A 555 -1.62 13.90 -3.89
C ALA A 555 -1.49 12.62 -3.04
N THR A 556 -2.35 12.45 -2.04
CA THR A 556 -2.33 11.32 -1.10
C THR A 556 -3.03 10.07 -1.61
N LYS A 557 -3.63 10.12 -2.80
CA LYS A 557 -4.38 9.00 -3.38
C LYS A 557 -3.47 7.79 -3.60
N ASP A 558 -3.93 6.62 -3.15
CA ASP A 558 -3.25 5.33 -3.29
C ASP A 558 -1.81 5.33 -2.71
N CYS A 559 -1.54 6.17 -1.70
CA CYS A 559 -0.26 6.22 -1.01
C CYS A 559 -0.30 5.38 0.27
N ASP A 560 0.70 4.54 0.47
CA ASP A 560 0.88 3.81 1.73
C ASP A 560 1.39 4.77 2.80
N TRP A 561 2.44 5.55 2.47
CA TRP A 561 3.13 6.46 3.37
C TRP A 561 3.14 7.89 2.84
N VAL A 562 3.08 8.87 3.75
CA VAL A 562 3.20 10.29 3.43
C VAL A 562 4.27 10.93 4.30
N PHE A 563 5.23 11.60 3.66
CA PHE A 563 6.17 12.52 4.30
C PHE A 563 5.72 13.96 4.03
N ASN A 564 5.23 14.65 5.06
CA ASN A 564 4.87 16.06 4.96
C ASN A 564 6.07 16.95 5.35
N LEU A 565 6.88 17.28 4.35
CA LEU A 565 8.02 18.20 4.46
C LEU A 565 7.69 19.60 3.90
N SER A 566 6.47 19.78 3.36
CA SER A 566 5.97 21.05 2.84
C SER A 566 5.90 22.10 3.95
N ALA A 567 6.67 23.17 3.80
CA ALA A 567 6.58 24.35 4.62
C ALA A 567 7.20 25.54 3.88
N ASP A 568 6.65 26.73 4.09
CA ASP A 568 7.36 27.96 3.85
C ASP A 568 8.34 28.20 5.00
N MET A 569 9.63 28.21 4.68
CA MET A 569 10.73 28.30 5.64
C MET A 569 11.96 28.97 5.00
N GLY A 570 12.81 29.57 5.82
CA GLY A 570 14.08 30.18 5.43
C GLY A 570 14.94 30.54 6.65
N GLY A 571 16.04 31.27 6.44
CA GLY A 571 16.85 31.82 7.53
C GLY A 571 16.11 32.86 8.38
N MET A 572 16.73 33.30 9.50
CA MET A 572 16.11 34.23 10.47
C MET A 572 15.58 35.52 9.83
N GLY A 573 16.27 36.08 8.83
CA GLY A 573 15.80 37.25 8.12
C GLY A 573 14.48 37.04 7.37
N PHE A 574 14.25 35.84 6.83
CA PHE A 574 12.99 35.50 6.18
C PHE A 574 11.87 35.28 7.20
N ILE A 575 12.14 34.55 8.29
CA ILE A 575 11.14 34.22 9.31
C ILE A 575 10.59 35.48 9.98
N GLN A 576 11.48 36.37 10.45
CA GLN A 576 11.06 37.59 11.16
C GLN A 576 10.30 38.57 10.28
N SER A 577 10.55 38.57 8.97
CA SER A 577 9.85 39.46 8.02
C SER A 577 8.56 38.88 7.45
N ASN A 578 8.22 37.60 7.69
CA ASN A 578 7.08 36.92 7.07
C ASN A 578 6.21 36.10 8.06
N ASN A 579 6.20 36.44 9.35
CA ASN A 579 5.48 35.70 10.40
C ASN A 579 4.04 35.30 10.03
N SER A 580 3.23 36.23 9.52
CA SER A 580 1.83 35.96 9.18
C SER A 580 1.67 34.99 8.00
N VAL A 581 2.52 35.14 6.97
CA VAL A 581 2.50 34.30 5.78
C VAL A 581 2.94 32.88 6.12
N ILE A 582 4.00 32.74 6.91
CA ILE A 582 4.53 31.45 7.35
C ILE A 582 3.50 30.71 8.20
N LEU A 583 2.91 31.40 9.19
CA LEU A 583 1.87 30.84 10.05
C LEU A 583 0.67 30.36 9.22
N PHE A 584 0.15 31.19 8.31
CA PHE A 584 -0.99 30.84 7.47
C PHE A 584 -0.68 29.67 6.53
N ASN A 585 0.40 29.77 5.73
CA ASN A 585 0.73 28.77 4.72
C ASN A 585 0.98 27.40 5.37
N ASN A 586 1.79 27.35 6.42
CA ASN A 586 2.17 26.08 7.03
C ASN A 586 0.99 25.44 7.76
N THR A 587 0.16 26.23 8.47
CA THR A 587 -1.06 25.72 9.11
C THR A 587 -1.98 25.07 8.08
N MET A 588 -2.24 25.75 6.95
CA MET A 588 -3.11 25.23 5.90
C MET A 588 -2.56 23.93 5.30
N ILE A 589 -1.25 23.86 5.04
CA ILE A 589 -0.60 22.65 4.52
C ILE A 589 -0.73 21.52 5.54
N SER A 590 -0.33 21.74 6.79
CA SER A 590 -0.33 20.74 7.87
C SER A 590 -1.73 20.14 8.06
N PHE A 591 -2.76 20.98 8.13
CA PHE A 591 -4.16 20.57 8.34
C PHE A 591 -4.70 19.79 7.14
N ASN A 592 -4.48 20.29 5.91
CA ASN A 592 -5.02 19.64 4.73
C ASN A 592 -4.32 18.31 4.44
N MET A 593 -3.00 18.23 4.63
CA MET A 593 -2.23 17.02 4.36
C MET A 593 -2.60 15.88 5.29
N ILE A 594 -2.75 16.15 6.59
CA ILE A 594 -3.10 15.09 7.55
C ILE A 594 -4.56 14.63 7.37
N GLU A 595 -5.49 15.54 7.07
CA GLU A 595 -6.87 15.18 6.79
C GLU A 595 -7.01 14.40 5.47
N ALA A 596 -6.29 14.81 4.42
CA ALA A 596 -6.27 14.07 3.16
C ALA A 596 -5.66 12.67 3.33
N ALA A 597 -4.56 12.55 4.07
CA ALA A 597 -3.93 11.27 4.38
C ALA A 597 -4.91 10.34 5.11
N ARG A 598 -5.62 10.86 6.11
CA ARG A 598 -6.67 10.12 6.83
C ARG A 598 -7.80 9.66 5.91
N GLN A 599 -8.32 10.55 5.05
CA GLN A 599 -9.41 10.22 4.12
C GLN A 599 -9.03 9.14 3.11
N ASN A 600 -7.78 9.15 2.63
CA ASN A 600 -7.27 8.20 1.65
C ASN A 600 -6.67 6.92 2.27
N GLY A 601 -6.74 6.76 3.60
CA GLY A 601 -6.29 5.53 4.27
C GLY A 601 -4.78 5.34 4.28
N VAL A 602 -4.02 6.43 4.32
CA VAL A 602 -2.56 6.40 4.51
C VAL A 602 -2.24 5.72 5.84
N GLN A 603 -1.29 4.79 5.83
CA GLN A 603 -0.93 3.97 6.99
C GLN A 603 0.01 4.71 7.93
N ARG A 604 1.01 5.43 7.37
CA ARG A 604 2.00 6.19 8.15
C ARG A 604 2.16 7.59 7.60
N PHE A 605 2.13 8.57 8.50
CA PHE A 605 2.27 10.00 8.18
C PHE A 605 3.41 10.62 8.99
N PHE A 606 4.43 11.11 8.30
CA PHE A 606 5.54 11.83 8.91
C PHE A 606 5.28 13.33 8.86
N TYR A 607 5.41 14.00 10.02
CA TYR A 607 5.36 15.45 10.16
C TYR A 607 6.74 16.03 10.46
N ALA A 608 7.17 16.95 9.61
CA ALA A 608 8.42 17.70 9.77
C ALA A 608 8.24 18.91 10.69
N SER A 609 8.61 18.73 11.95
CA SER A 609 8.69 19.79 12.95
C SER A 609 10.07 20.45 13.00
N SER A 610 10.32 21.33 13.96
CA SER A 610 11.51 22.17 14.06
C SER A 610 11.94 22.41 15.49
N ALA A 611 13.24 22.60 15.72
CA ALA A 611 13.77 23.09 16.99
C ALA A 611 13.29 24.52 17.36
N CYS A 612 12.61 25.25 16.46
CA CYS A 612 11.97 26.53 16.80
C CYS A 612 10.79 26.40 17.77
N VAL A 613 10.28 25.18 18.04
CA VAL A 613 9.19 24.96 19.00
C VAL A 613 9.59 25.23 20.45
N TYR A 614 10.89 25.18 20.76
CA TYR A 614 11.38 25.33 22.12
C TYR A 614 11.21 26.78 22.65
N PRO A 615 10.93 26.97 23.95
CA PRO A 615 10.73 28.28 24.54
C PRO A 615 11.94 29.22 24.41
N GLU A 616 11.70 30.49 24.13
CA GLU A 616 12.78 31.48 23.94
C GLU A 616 13.65 31.67 25.19
N ASN A 617 13.06 31.60 26.39
CA ASN A 617 13.76 31.88 27.64
C ASN A 617 14.86 30.86 27.98
N ILE A 618 14.71 29.60 27.59
CA ILE A 618 15.73 28.55 27.80
C ILE A 618 16.82 28.57 26.72
N GLN A 619 16.73 29.52 25.78
CA GLN A 619 17.65 29.71 24.66
C GLN A 619 18.31 31.11 24.71
N ALA A 620 18.24 31.79 25.86
CA ALA A 620 18.65 33.20 26.02
C ALA A 620 20.16 33.40 26.24
N GLU A 621 20.92 32.33 26.51
CA GLU A 621 22.37 32.37 26.76
C GLU A 621 23.16 31.71 25.61
N GLU A 622 24.47 31.95 25.54
CA GLU A 622 25.35 31.35 24.51
C GLU A 622 25.59 29.85 24.77
N ASN A 623 25.83 29.49 26.02
CA ASN A 623 26.08 28.11 26.41
C ASN A 623 24.86 27.57 27.16
N ILE A 624 23.92 27.01 26.40
CA ILE A 624 22.70 26.45 26.96
C ILE A 624 22.86 24.95 27.24
N GLU A 625 22.04 24.43 28.16
CA GLU A 625 21.81 22.99 28.21
C GLU A 625 21.15 22.55 26.89
N ALA A 626 21.56 21.38 26.37
CA ALA A 626 21.01 20.84 25.15
C ALA A 626 19.49 20.58 25.29
N LEU A 627 18.72 20.93 24.26
CA LEU A 627 17.26 20.95 24.34
C LEU A 627 16.67 19.54 24.22
N ARG A 628 15.93 19.12 25.25
CA ARG A 628 15.21 17.84 25.33
C ARG A 628 13.75 18.00 24.92
N GLU A 629 13.15 16.93 24.40
CA GLU A 629 11.81 16.93 23.82
C GLU A 629 10.73 17.49 24.76
N GLU A 630 10.81 17.15 26.05
CA GLU A 630 9.89 17.60 27.10
C GLU A 630 9.93 19.11 27.36
N GLN A 631 11.04 19.77 27.06
CA GLN A 631 11.24 21.21 27.28
C GLN A 631 10.51 22.08 26.26
N ALA A 632 9.82 21.49 25.27
CA ALA A 632 8.92 22.23 24.40
C ALA A 632 7.72 22.83 25.18
N TRP A 633 7.43 22.28 26.36
CA TRP A 633 6.39 22.76 27.26
C TRP A 633 6.97 23.29 28.58
N PRO A 634 6.45 24.41 29.14
CA PRO A 634 5.36 25.23 28.63
C PRO A 634 5.72 25.98 27.33
N ALA A 635 4.81 25.96 26.35
CA ALA A 635 5.03 26.51 25.02
C ALA A 635 5.22 28.04 25.05
N LYS A 636 6.39 28.51 24.64
CA LYS A 636 6.67 29.93 24.40
C LYS A 636 7.76 30.15 23.33
N PRO A 637 7.58 29.62 22.11
CA PRO A 637 8.55 29.78 21.03
C PRO A 637 8.73 31.27 20.66
N GLN A 638 9.90 31.60 20.10
CA GLN A 638 10.27 32.98 19.73
C GLN A 638 9.34 33.58 18.65
N ASP A 639 8.89 32.77 17.70
CA ASP A 639 8.18 33.24 16.50
C ASP A 639 6.96 32.40 16.15
N ALA A 640 6.16 32.90 15.20
CA ALA A 640 4.94 32.25 14.76
C ALA A 640 5.20 30.89 14.06
N TYR A 641 6.40 30.69 13.50
CA TYR A 641 6.78 29.44 12.88
C TYR A 641 6.96 28.33 13.92
N GLY A 642 7.67 28.62 15.02
CA GLY A 642 7.79 27.69 16.14
C GLY A 642 6.43 27.31 16.74
N LEU A 643 5.52 28.27 16.85
CA LEU A 643 4.17 28.01 17.35
C LEU A 643 3.34 27.13 16.40
N GLU A 644 3.37 27.41 15.09
CA GLU A 644 2.67 26.58 14.09
C GLU A 644 3.15 25.13 14.14
N LYS A 645 4.47 24.92 14.20
CA LYS A 645 5.03 23.58 14.30
C LYS A 645 4.50 22.84 15.52
N LEU A 646 4.52 23.49 16.69
CA LEU A 646 4.06 22.87 17.93
C LEU A 646 2.55 22.53 17.91
N VAL A 647 1.71 23.40 17.34
CA VAL A 647 0.27 23.10 17.16
C VAL A 647 0.05 21.92 16.22
N SER A 648 0.83 21.85 15.14
CA SER A 648 0.75 20.76 14.16
C SER A 648 1.32 19.43 14.69
N GLU A 649 2.26 19.46 15.65
CA GLU A 649 2.67 18.26 16.40
C GLU A 649 1.48 17.67 17.19
N GLU A 650 0.77 18.51 17.95
CA GLU A 650 -0.43 18.09 18.69
C GLU A 650 -1.52 17.58 17.75
N LEU A 651 -1.71 18.23 16.60
CA LEU A 651 -2.62 17.76 15.55
C LEU A 651 -2.27 16.33 15.12
N ALA A 652 -1.00 16.05 14.84
CA ALA A 652 -0.55 14.72 14.44
C ALA A 652 -0.71 13.66 15.54
N ILE A 653 -0.45 14.03 16.80
CA ILE A 653 -0.64 13.13 17.96
C ILE A 653 -2.13 12.78 18.12
N HIS A 654 -3.01 13.78 18.04
CA HIS A 654 -4.45 13.57 18.18
C HIS A 654 -5.06 12.77 17.02
N TYR A 655 -4.63 13.02 15.78
CA TYR A 655 -5.09 12.24 14.64
C TYR A 655 -4.69 10.76 14.75
N ALA A 656 -3.46 10.45 15.18
CA ALA A 656 -3.06 9.07 15.38
C ALA A 656 -3.88 8.38 16.49
N LYS A 657 -4.20 9.13 17.56
CA LYS A 657 -5.01 8.62 18.68
C LYS A 657 -6.46 8.34 18.27
N ASP A 658 -7.08 9.24 17.52
CA ASP A 658 -8.49 9.15 17.15
C ASP A 658 -8.70 8.18 15.98
N PHE A 659 -7.72 8.05 15.07
CA PHE A 659 -7.79 7.23 13.88
C PHE A 659 -6.72 6.13 13.90
N GLN A 660 -6.96 5.07 14.70
CA GLN A 660 -6.04 3.95 14.97
C GLN A 660 -5.48 3.20 13.74
N LYS A 661 -5.98 3.46 12.52
CA LYS A 661 -5.46 2.89 11.27
C LYS A 661 -4.36 3.75 10.61
N MET A 662 -4.12 4.96 11.11
CA MET A 662 -3.08 5.87 10.63
C MET A 662 -2.14 6.22 11.78
N GLU A 663 -0.87 5.85 11.65
CA GLU A 663 0.15 6.19 12.63
C GLU A 663 0.91 7.45 12.22
N THR A 664 1.32 8.27 13.19
CA THR A 664 2.10 9.48 12.93
C THR A 664 3.52 9.40 13.49
N ARG A 665 4.45 10.11 12.86
CA ARG A 665 5.86 10.24 13.26
C ARG A 665 6.26 11.71 13.18
N ILE A 666 6.94 12.23 14.19
CA ILE A 666 7.19 13.68 14.32
C ILE A 666 8.68 13.92 14.56
N GLY A 667 9.37 14.48 13.55
CA GLY A 667 10.79 14.81 13.65
C GLY A 667 11.02 16.30 13.86
N ARG A 668 11.69 16.70 14.94
CA ARG A 668 12.11 18.08 15.23
C ARG A 668 13.50 18.34 14.68
N PHE A 669 13.59 19.05 13.56
CA PHE A 669 14.87 19.30 12.90
C PHE A 669 15.69 20.41 13.56
N HIS A 670 16.97 20.14 13.84
CA HIS A 670 17.96 21.13 14.28
C HIS A 670 18.91 21.50 13.14
N ASN A 671 18.61 22.64 12.50
CA ASN A 671 19.43 23.31 11.46
C ASN A 671 20.07 22.38 10.40
N ILE A 672 19.22 21.67 9.65
CA ILE A 672 19.70 20.80 8.56
C ILE A 672 20.41 21.60 7.46
N TYR A 673 21.61 21.19 7.05
CA TYR A 673 22.40 21.84 6.00
C TYR A 673 23.12 20.83 5.08
N GLY A 674 23.61 21.29 3.93
CA GLY A 674 24.35 20.46 2.98
C GLY A 674 24.30 21.01 1.54
N PRO A 675 24.95 20.32 0.59
CA PRO A 675 24.88 20.63 -0.85
C PRO A 675 23.46 20.58 -1.43
N PHE A 676 23.20 21.31 -2.52
CA PHE A 676 21.89 21.39 -3.18
C PHE A 676 20.79 22.02 -2.31
N GLY A 677 21.18 22.76 -1.27
CA GLY A 677 20.30 23.63 -0.50
C GLY A 677 20.28 25.06 -1.04
N GLN A 678 19.30 25.84 -0.61
CA GLN A 678 19.24 27.25 -0.98
C GLN A 678 20.45 27.99 -0.40
N TRP A 679 21.27 28.55 -1.29
CA TRP A 679 22.50 29.26 -0.95
C TRP A 679 22.47 30.73 -1.37
N LYS A 680 21.39 31.20 -2.00
CA LYS A 680 21.16 32.59 -2.41
C LYS A 680 19.67 32.95 -2.38
N GLY A 681 19.37 34.26 -2.44
CA GLY A 681 18.00 34.77 -2.50
C GLY A 681 17.35 35.04 -1.13
N GLY A 682 18.15 35.07 -0.06
CA GLY A 682 17.82 35.47 1.31
C GLY A 682 16.94 34.50 2.09
N LYS A 683 16.79 33.27 1.63
CA LYS A 683 16.20 32.15 2.39
C LYS A 683 17.24 31.13 2.85
N GLU A 684 18.51 31.30 2.45
CA GLU A 684 19.62 30.43 2.83
C GLU A 684 19.81 30.34 4.36
N LYS A 685 20.33 29.19 4.80
CA LYS A 685 20.75 28.99 6.20
C LYS A 685 22.19 29.44 6.39
N ALA A 686 22.58 29.65 7.66
CA ALA A 686 23.88 30.19 8.02
C ALA A 686 25.08 29.48 7.36
N PRO A 687 25.20 28.12 7.34
CA PRO A 687 26.33 27.45 6.70
C PRO A 687 26.48 27.82 5.22
N ALA A 688 25.38 27.82 4.46
CA ALA A 688 25.39 28.17 3.05
C ALA A 688 25.67 29.67 2.82
N ALA A 689 25.06 30.53 3.65
CA ALA A 689 25.30 31.98 3.60
C ALA A 689 26.79 32.30 3.83
N PHE A 690 27.41 31.71 4.85
CA PHE A 690 28.81 32.00 5.17
C PHE A 690 29.80 31.36 4.20
N CYS A 691 29.53 30.16 3.68
CA CYS A 691 30.33 29.61 2.57
C CYS A 691 30.35 30.56 1.37
N ARG A 692 29.16 31.08 0.96
CA ARG A 692 29.05 32.07 -0.12
C ARG A 692 29.80 33.35 0.23
N LYS A 693 29.57 33.93 1.41
CA LYS A 693 30.19 35.19 1.82
C LYS A 693 31.72 35.12 1.87
N VAL A 694 32.28 34.02 2.37
CA VAL A 694 33.74 33.81 2.39
C VAL A 694 34.30 33.72 0.97
N LEU A 695 33.66 32.95 0.09
CA LEU A 695 34.05 32.84 -1.32
C LEU A 695 34.01 34.19 -2.05
N VAL A 696 32.91 34.93 -1.89
CA VAL A 696 32.74 36.26 -2.51
C VAL A 696 33.72 37.28 -1.93
N ALA A 697 34.00 37.25 -0.62
CA ALA A 697 34.97 38.16 -0.02
C ALA A 697 36.42 37.86 -0.44
N HIS A 698 36.73 36.59 -0.73
CA HIS A 698 38.04 36.16 -1.22
C HIS A 698 38.29 36.57 -2.68
N GLU A 699 37.27 36.44 -3.53
CA GLU A 699 37.39 36.65 -4.98
C GLU A 699 36.89 38.03 -5.46
N GLY A 700 36.18 38.78 -4.62
CA GLY A 700 35.48 40.03 -4.97
C GLY A 700 36.18 41.31 -4.49
N GLU A 701 35.50 42.44 -4.72
CA GLU A 701 36.01 43.80 -4.39
C GLU A 701 35.87 44.15 -2.90
N ASN A 702 35.21 43.29 -2.10
CA ASN A 702 34.94 43.50 -0.68
C ASN A 702 36.18 43.42 0.24
N HIS A 703 37.40 43.40 -0.32
CA HIS A 703 38.69 43.41 0.41
C HIS A 703 38.78 42.40 1.56
N GLY A 704 38.23 41.19 1.39
CA GLY A 704 38.25 40.17 2.43
C GLY A 704 37.33 40.45 3.63
N VAL A 705 36.34 41.34 3.53
CA VAL A 705 35.41 41.64 4.63
C VAL A 705 34.13 40.80 4.53
N VAL A 706 33.79 40.07 5.61
CA VAL A 706 32.55 39.29 5.73
C VAL A 706 31.64 39.92 6.79
N THR A 707 30.37 40.14 6.46
CA THR A 707 29.38 40.71 7.39
C THR A 707 28.70 39.64 8.25
N VAL A 708 28.62 39.89 9.55
CA VAL A 708 27.99 39.00 10.54
C VAL A 708 26.92 39.77 11.30
N TRP A 709 25.72 39.19 11.47
CA TRP A 709 24.68 39.78 12.32
C TRP A 709 24.97 39.52 13.79
N GLY A 710 24.82 40.56 14.62
CA GLY A 710 25.17 40.50 16.03
C GLY A 710 26.66 40.51 16.26
N ASP A 711 27.10 39.97 17.39
CA ASP A 711 28.50 39.82 17.78
C ASP A 711 29.14 38.49 17.31
N GLY A 712 28.40 37.66 16.58
CA GLY A 712 28.86 36.39 16.05
C GLY A 712 28.99 35.26 17.09
N LYS A 713 28.63 35.51 18.36
CA LYS A 713 28.72 34.53 19.45
C LYS A 713 27.47 33.68 19.64
N GLN A 714 26.41 33.94 18.87
CA GLN A 714 25.24 33.08 18.86
C GLN A 714 25.63 31.65 18.48
N THR A 715 25.19 30.67 19.26
CA THR A 715 25.60 29.27 19.12
C THR A 715 24.50 28.41 18.54
N ARG A 716 24.87 27.48 17.66
CA ARG A 716 23.95 26.52 17.02
C ARG A 716 24.62 25.17 16.89
N SER A 717 23.83 24.11 16.81
CA SER A 717 24.27 22.86 16.19
C SER A 717 23.68 22.71 14.79
N PHE A 718 24.43 22.07 13.90
CA PHE A 718 24.06 21.84 12.50
C PHE A 718 24.14 20.36 12.16
N CYS A 719 23.05 19.81 11.63
CA CYS A 719 22.98 18.41 11.22
C CYS A 719 23.13 18.30 9.70
N TYR A 720 24.05 17.46 9.24
CA TYR A 720 24.27 17.27 7.80
C TYR A 720 23.06 16.56 7.16
N ILE A 721 22.79 16.87 5.90
CA ILE A 721 21.60 16.40 5.19
C ILE A 721 21.48 14.88 5.16
N ASP A 722 22.57 14.15 4.92
CA ASP A 722 22.53 12.69 4.83
C ASP A 722 22.17 12.04 6.19
N ASP A 723 22.74 12.56 7.28
CA ASP A 723 22.39 12.13 8.64
C ASP A 723 20.91 12.43 8.95
N CYS A 724 20.41 13.58 8.52
CA CYS A 724 19.00 13.94 8.67
C CYS A 724 18.07 12.99 7.90
N ILE A 725 18.42 12.62 6.66
CA ILE A 725 17.63 11.67 5.87
C ILE A 725 17.60 10.30 6.55
N ASP A 726 18.73 9.82 7.07
CA ASP A 726 18.79 8.57 7.83
C ASP A 726 17.90 8.62 9.07
N GLY A 727 17.95 9.72 9.83
CA GLY A 727 17.09 9.96 11.00
C GLY A 727 15.59 9.98 10.66
N ILE A 728 15.20 10.62 9.54
CA ILE A 728 13.80 10.65 9.06
C ILE A 728 13.30 9.24 8.72
N ILE A 729 14.09 8.46 7.97
CA ILE A 729 13.70 7.12 7.53
C ILE A 729 13.59 6.17 8.73
N ARG A 730 14.56 6.19 9.65
CA ARG A 730 14.51 5.41 10.90
C ARG A 730 13.29 5.76 11.73
N LEU A 731 13.01 7.06 11.91
CA LEU A 731 11.85 7.50 12.68
C LEU A 731 10.55 7.02 12.02
N MET A 732 10.43 7.14 10.69
CA MET A 732 9.27 6.66 9.94
C MET A 732 9.02 5.16 10.12
N GLN A 733 10.09 4.37 10.16
CA GLN A 733 10.05 2.91 10.29
C GLN A 733 9.87 2.44 11.72
N SER A 734 10.33 3.21 12.72
CA SER A 734 10.21 2.89 14.14
C SER A 734 8.75 2.85 14.61
N ASP A 735 8.52 2.37 15.84
CA ASP A 735 7.22 2.44 16.52
C ASP A 735 7.08 3.67 17.45
N TYR A 736 8.05 4.60 17.39
CA TYR A 736 8.03 5.79 18.22
C TYR A 736 7.12 6.88 17.66
N THR A 737 6.03 7.18 18.36
CA THR A 737 4.95 8.05 17.87
C THR A 737 4.98 9.49 18.40
N LEU A 738 5.88 9.80 19.34
CA LEU A 738 6.01 11.12 19.94
C LEU A 738 7.02 12.01 19.18
N PRO A 739 7.06 13.33 19.43
CA PRO A 739 8.11 14.19 18.88
C PRO A 739 9.51 13.73 19.28
N LEU A 740 10.45 13.79 18.33
CA LEU A 740 11.84 13.39 18.53
C LEU A 740 12.80 14.38 17.87
N ASN A 741 13.85 14.79 18.58
CA ASN A 741 14.90 15.65 18.01
C ASN A 741 15.72 14.89 16.96
N ILE A 742 15.93 15.50 15.79
CA ILE A 742 16.87 15.05 14.76
C ILE A 742 17.85 16.18 14.53
N GLY A 743 19.05 16.05 15.08
CA GLY A 743 20.03 17.13 15.20
C GLY A 743 21.44 16.67 15.51
N SER A 744 22.39 17.61 15.47
CA SER A 744 23.74 17.40 16.00
C SER A 744 23.84 17.93 17.43
N ASN A 745 24.71 17.33 18.23
CA ASN A 745 25.12 17.84 19.55
C ASN A 745 26.41 18.68 19.48
N GLU A 746 27.04 18.77 18.31
CA GLU A 746 28.20 19.63 18.04
C GLU A 746 27.73 21.09 17.96
N MET A 747 28.01 21.84 19.03
CA MET A 747 27.66 23.25 19.16
C MET A 747 28.82 24.14 18.68
N VAL A 748 28.50 25.14 17.87
CA VAL A 748 29.47 26.07 17.28
C VAL A 748 28.93 27.50 17.33
N SER A 749 29.79 28.49 17.58
CA SER A 749 29.43 29.89 17.39
C SER A 749 29.44 30.26 15.90
N VAL A 750 28.80 31.37 15.52
CA VAL A 750 28.89 31.85 14.13
C VAL A 750 30.33 32.21 13.75
N ASN A 751 31.09 32.82 14.66
CA ASN A 751 32.50 33.13 14.43
C ASN A 751 33.34 31.87 14.19
N ASP A 752 33.22 30.87 15.07
CA ASP A 752 33.99 29.62 14.93
C ASP A 752 33.62 28.85 13.65
N MET A 753 32.34 28.88 13.26
CA MET A 753 31.91 28.26 12.00
C MET A 753 32.55 28.95 10.79
N ILE A 754 32.65 30.29 10.82
CA ILE A 754 33.33 31.04 9.76
C ILE A 754 34.82 30.69 9.73
N ASP A 755 35.47 30.56 10.88
CA ASP A 755 36.88 30.13 10.95
C ASP A 755 37.08 28.73 10.34
N ILE A 756 36.18 27.78 10.63
CA ILE A 756 36.20 26.45 9.99
C ILE A 756 36.08 26.57 8.46
N ILE A 757 35.20 27.44 7.95
CA ILE A 757 35.03 27.67 6.51
C ILE A 757 36.32 28.26 5.90
N CYS A 758 36.92 29.25 6.56
CA CYS A 758 38.19 29.86 6.13
C CYS A 758 39.34 28.86 6.07
N GLN A 759 39.38 27.89 6.98
CA GLN A 759 40.41 26.84 7.02
C GLN A 759 40.33 25.88 5.82
N ILE A 760 39.18 25.75 5.12
CA ILE A 760 39.02 24.84 3.98
C ILE A 760 40.02 25.17 2.86
N GLU A 761 40.23 26.46 2.56
CA GLU A 761 41.16 26.93 1.52
C GLU A 761 42.20 27.94 2.07
N GLN A 762 42.40 27.98 3.40
CA GLN A 762 43.33 28.90 4.08
C GLN A 762 43.11 30.39 3.73
N ILE A 763 41.84 30.82 3.72
CA ILE A 763 41.44 32.19 3.37
C ILE A 763 41.47 33.08 4.62
N SER A 764 42.13 34.24 4.51
CA SER A 764 42.10 35.28 5.55
C SER A 764 41.00 36.30 5.27
N ILE A 765 40.14 36.57 6.27
CA ILE A 765 39.05 37.55 6.19
C ILE A 765 39.01 38.46 7.43
N THR A 766 38.31 39.59 7.33
CA THR A 766 37.95 40.46 8.46
C THR A 766 36.44 40.38 8.70
N LEU A 767 36.03 40.12 9.94
CA LEU A 767 34.62 40.10 10.31
C LEU A 767 34.11 41.50 10.65
N LYS A 768 33.02 41.91 9.99
CA LYS A 768 32.29 43.14 10.30
C LYS A 768 30.93 42.81 10.91
N HIS A 769 30.83 43.02 12.22
CA HIS A 769 29.60 42.85 12.98
C HIS A 769 28.62 44.00 12.71
N ILE A 770 27.39 43.68 12.37
CA ILE A 770 26.31 44.63 12.07
C ILE A 770 25.01 44.21 12.79
N SER A 771 24.10 45.15 13.00
CA SER A 771 22.77 44.82 13.54
C SER A 771 21.96 44.01 12.52
N GLY A 772 21.19 43.04 13.00
CA GLY A 772 20.33 42.21 12.18
C GLY A 772 19.56 41.16 12.98
N PRO A 773 18.78 40.31 12.31
CA PRO A 773 17.97 39.28 12.96
C PRO A 773 18.83 38.07 13.38
N GLU A 774 19.20 38.00 14.66
CA GLU A 774 20.09 36.97 15.22
C GLU A 774 19.37 35.64 15.57
N GLY A 775 18.06 35.69 15.84
CA GLY A 775 17.32 34.59 16.45
C GLY A 775 17.63 34.45 17.94
N VAL A 776 17.36 33.28 18.53
CA VAL A 776 17.71 32.99 19.94
C VAL A 776 19.22 33.00 20.17
N ARG A 777 19.69 33.16 21.41
CA ARG A 777 21.13 33.25 21.68
C ARG A 777 21.85 31.92 21.48
N GLY A 778 21.31 30.83 22.01
CA GLY A 778 21.89 29.48 21.88
C GLY A 778 20.85 28.42 21.54
N ARG A 779 21.23 27.42 20.75
CA ARG A 779 20.37 26.26 20.41
C ARG A 779 21.20 25.02 20.10
N ASN A 780 21.07 23.98 20.91
CA ASN A 780 21.72 22.69 20.70
C ASN A 780 20.71 21.54 20.87
N SER A 781 20.96 20.41 20.21
CA SER A 781 20.11 19.21 20.27
C SER A 781 20.60 18.28 21.38
N ASP A 782 19.73 17.88 22.29
CA ASP A 782 19.99 16.71 23.14
C ASP A 782 19.63 15.45 22.33
N ASN A 783 20.64 14.62 22.08
CA ASN A 783 20.48 13.41 21.26
C ASN A 783 20.29 12.14 22.10
N THR A 784 20.15 12.25 23.42
CA THR A 784 20.01 11.09 24.32
C THR A 784 18.78 10.26 23.99
N LEU A 785 17.65 10.93 23.68
CA LEU A 785 16.40 10.23 23.37
C LEU A 785 16.44 9.57 21.99
N ILE A 786 16.94 10.26 20.96
CA ILE A 786 17.03 9.68 19.60
C ILE A 786 18.02 8.53 19.52
N ASP A 787 19.15 8.58 20.25
CA ASP A 787 20.08 7.45 20.35
C ASP A 787 19.39 6.25 21.01
N LYS A 788 18.67 6.48 22.12
CA LYS A 788 17.92 5.43 22.82
C LYS A 788 16.82 4.81 21.96
N VAL A 789 16.13 5.61 21.15
CA VAL A 789 14.93 5.20 20.40
C VAL A 789 15.28 4.62 19.03
N LEU A 790 16.27 5.18 18.32
CA LEU A 790 16.58 4.85 16.92
C LEU A 790 18.01 4.33 16.71
N GLN A 791 18.83 4.27 17.76
CA GLN A 791 20.27 3.98 17.67
C GLN A 791 20.96 4.82 16.59
N TRP A 792 20.57 6.09 16.55
CA TRP A 792 20.99 7.07 15.56
C TRP A 792 21.81 8.16 16.22
N SER A 793 22.92 8.50 15.59
CA SER A 793 23.77 9.64 15.93
C SER A 793 24.30 10.24 14.63
N PRO A 794 24.48 11.56 14.53
CA PRO A 794 25.10 12.18 13.35
C PRO A 794 26.50 11.58 13.15
N SER A 795 26.79 11.14 11.93
CA SER A 795 28.06 10.52 11.58
C SER A 795 29.03 11.51 10.93
N ILE A 796 28.51 12.63 10.41
CA ILE A 796 29.28 13.63 9.68
C ILE A 796 29.53 14.84 10.57
N THR A 797 30.80 15.18 10.76
CA THR A 797 31.23 16.36 11.53
C THR A 797 30.83 17.65 10.81
N LEU A 798 30.67 18.74 11.56
CA LEU A 798 30.41 20.06 10.98
C LEU A 798 31.47 20.43 9.92
N SER A 799 32.74 20.18 10.23
CA SER A 799 33.87 20.47 9.32
C SER A 799 33.73 19.74 7.99
N ASP A 800 33.44 18.43 8.00
CA ASP A 800 33.34 17.64 6.76
C ASP A 800 32.09 17.98 5.95
N GLY A 801 30.97 18.24 6.62
CA GLY A 801 29.76 18.72 5.95
C GLY A 801 29.93 20.12 5.36
N LEU A 802 30.70 21.01 6.01
CA LEU A 802 31.05 22.33 5.50
C LEU A 802 31.96 22.24 4.28
N LYS A 803 32.97 21.35 4.26
CA LYS A 803 33.80 21.11 3.08
C LYS A 803 32.96 20.76 1.85
N SER A 804 32.01 19.85 2.02
CA SER A 804 31.10 19.42 0.93
C SER A 804 30.19 20.56 0.47
N THR A 805 29.62 21.31 1.42
CA THR A 805 28.74 22.45 1.14
C THR A 805 29.49 23.59 0.46
N TYR A 806 30.70 23.90 0.92
CA TYR A 806 31.59 24.91 0.37
C TYR A 806 31.95 24.60 -1.08
N LYS A 807 32.36 23.36 -1.37
CA LYS A 807 32.67 22.90 -2.73
C LYS A 807 31.47 23.06 -3.67
N PHE A 808 30.28 22.70 -3.21
CA PHE A 808 29.05 22.88 -3.97
C PHE A 808 28.80 24.36 -4.31
N ILE A 809 28.85 25.25 -3.31
CA ILE A 809 28.60 26.69 -3.50
C ILE A 809 29.66 27.32 -4.40
N LYS A 810 30.92 26.90 -4.28
CA LYS A 810 32.00 27.36 -5.17
C LYS A 810 31.71 27.03 -6.63
N ASN A 811 31.28 25.79 -6.91
CA ASN A 811 30.88 25.39 -8.27
C ASN A 811 29.69 26.22 -8.78
N GLU A 812 28.69 26.47 -7.94
CA GLU A 812 27.53 27.28 -8.31
C GLU A 812 27.90 28.75 -8.61
N LEU A 813 28.82 29.35 -7.83
CA LEU A 813 29.36 30.69 -8.10
C LEU A 813 30.11 30.74 -9.43
N GLU A 814 30.91 29.72 -9.75
CA GLU A 814 31.60 29.61 -11.05
C GLU A 814 30.62 29.51 -12.23
N LEU A 815 29.48 28.84 -12.03
CA LEU A 815 28.41 28.79 -13.05
C LEU A 815 27.74 30.17 -13.23
N GLU A 816 27.46 30.90 -12.15
CA GLU A 816 26.91 32.26 -12.23
C GLU A 816 27.86 33.24 -12.93
N LYS A 817 29.17 33.14 -12.66
CA LYS A 817 30.21 33.90 -13.39
C LYS A 817 30.17 33.62 -14.88
N LYS A 818 30.13 32.33 -15.26
CA LYS A 818 30.04 31.93 -16.68
C LYS A 818 28.77 32.44 -17.36
N ASN A 819 27.69 32.60 -16.60
CA ASN A 819 26.42 33.16 -17.06
C ASN A 819 26.39 34.70 -17.06
N GLY A 820 27.52 35.37 -16.79
CA GLY A 820 27.66 36.82 -16.87
C GLY A 820 27.18 37.60 -15.63
N MET A 821 26.93 36.93 -14.50
CA MET A 821 26.58 37.62 -13.26
C MET A 821 27.83 38.21 -12.59
N ASN A 822 27.75 39.48 -12.18
CA ASN A 822 28.82 40.10 -11.39
C ASN A 822 28.75 39.60 -9.94
N ILE A 823 29.75 38.82 -9.50
CA ILE A 823 29.83 38.29 -8.14
C ILE A 823 30.74 39.09 -7.20
N SER A 824 31.14 40.31 -7.57
CA SER A 824 32.13 41.10 -6.83
C SER A 824 31.71 41.55 -5.43
N SER A 825 30.40 41.47 -5.11
CA SER A 825 29.87 41.84 -3.79
C SER A 825 28.71 40.95 -3.34
N ASP A 826 28.64 40.66 -2.04
CA ASP A 826 27.51 39.91 -1.44
C ASP A 826 26.18 40.69 -1.53
N ASP A 827 26.24 42.01 -1.73
CA ASP A 827 25.07 42.86 -1.98
C ASP A 827 24.30 42.48 -3.27
N ASN A 828 24.95 41.78 -4.20
CA ASN A 828 24.31 41.24 -5.41
C ASN A 828 23.40 40.03 -5.13
N TYR A 829 23.39 39.52 -3.89
CA TYR A 829 22.48 38.47 -3.40
C TYR A 829 21.53 39.02 -2.31
N PRO A 830 20.68 40.02 -2.62
CA PRO A 830 19.94 40.75 -1.60
C PRO A 830 18.86 39.91 -0.89
N TYR A 831 18.69 40.15 0.41
CA TYR A 831 17.59 39.58 1.20
C TYR A 831 16.21 40.10 0.70
N PRO A 832 15.19 39.23 0.53
CA PRO A 832 13.88 39.58 -0.01
C PRO A 832 13.18 40.75 0.70
N GLY A 833 13.45 40.96 2.00
CA GLY A 833 12.86 42.03 2.80
C GLY A 833 13.16 43.44 2.27
N LEU A 834 14.26 43.64 1.53
CA LEU A 834 14.59 44.94 0.91
C LEU A 834 13.92 45.16 -0.47
N ARG A 835 13.41 44.09 -1.11
CA ARG A 835 12.68 44.22 -2.39
C ARG A 835 11.26 44.73 -2.18
N HIS A 836 10.53 44.34 -1.13
CA HIS A 836 9.13 44.76 -0.98
C HIS A 836 8.92 46.27 -0.79
N LEU A 837 9.92 46.99 -0.29
CA LEU A 837 9.90 48.47 -0.22
C LEU A 837 10.35 49.14 -1.53
N ARG A 838 11.30 48.55 -2.29
CA ARG A 838 11.79 49.12 -3.56
C ARG A 838 10.91 48.79 -4.77
N THR A 839 10.32 47.60 -4.82
CA THR A 839 9.47 47.16 -5.95
C THR A 839 8.10 47.85 -5.89
N ASN A 840 7.53 48.09 -4.70
CA ASN A 840 6.31 48.91 -4.57
C ASN A 840 6.54 50.36 -5.03
N PHE A 841 7.72 50.95 -4.77
CA PHE A 841 8.04 52.30 -5.27
C PHE A 841 8.24 52.33 -6.80
N LYS A 842 8.90 51.32 -7.39
CA LYS A 842 9.10 51.25 -8.85
C LYS A 842 7.81 50.90 -9.60
N CYS A 843 6.96 50.02 -9.06
CA CYS A 843 5.65 49.71 -9.63
C CYS A 843 4.67 50.89 -9.49
N GLN A 844 4.70 51.64 -8.39
CA GLN A 844 3.89 52.87 -8.27
C GLN A 844 4.35 53.98 -9.21
N ILE A 845 5.66 54.12 -9.45
CA ILE A 845 6.19 55.08 -10.45
C ILE A 845 5.86 54.63 -11.88
N ALA A 846 5.97 53.34 -12.20
CA ALA A 846 5.64 52.81 -13.52
C ALA A 846 4.13 52.88 -13.81
N ILE A 847 3.29 52.59 -12.81
CA ILE A 847 1.82 52.71 -12.91
C ILE A 847 1.41 54.19 -13.00
N ALA A 848 2.05 55.11 -12.26
CA ALA A 848 1.82 56.55 -12.40
C ALA A 848 2.27 57.10 -13.76
N GLN A 849 3.36 56.57 -14.34
CA GLN A 849 3.84 56.93 -15.67
C GLN A 849 2.99 56.33 -16.81
N LEU A 850 2.38 55.17 -16.61
CA LEU A 850 1.43 54.56 -17.54
C LEU A 850 0.05 55.23 -17.47
N LEU A 851 -0.46 55.55 -16.27
CA LEU A 851 -1.73 56.26 -16.10
C LEU A 851 -1.68 57.69 -16.66
N ASN A 852 -0.52 58.36 -16.62
CA ASN A 852 -0.32 59.66 -17.25
C ASN A 852 -0.26 59.62 -18.79
N LYS A 853 -0.13 58.44 -19.42
CA LYS A 853 -0.11 58.31 -20.90
C LYS A 853 -1.47 57.95 -21.50
N THR A 854 -2.46 57.56 -20.70
CA THR A 854 -3.77 57.07 -21.17
C THR A 854 -4.98 57.94 -20.82
N MET A 855 -4.81 59.07 -20.14
CA MET A 855 -5.91 60.02 -19.92
C MET A 855 -5.71 61.31 -20.72
N VAL A 856 -6.39 61.38 -21.86
CA VAL A 856 -6.73 62.64 -22.53
C VAL A 856 -7.82 63.31 -21.69
N PHE A 857 -7.47 64.32 -20.91
CA PHE A 857 -8.42 65.32 -20.43
C PHE A 857 -8.21 66.65 -21.18
N PRO A 858 -9.27 67.45 -21.41
CA PRO A 858 -9.21 68.63 -22.25
C PRO A 858 -8.39 69.74 -21.58
N LYS A 859 -7.74 70.54 -22.43
CA LYS A 859 -7.09 71.82 -22.13
C LYS A 859 -7.88 72.64 -21.10
N SER A 860 -7.26 72.98 -19.97
CA SER A 860 -7.15 74.36 -19.50
C SER A 860 -6.34 74.45 -18.19
N VAL A 861 -5.41 75.42 -18.16
CA VAL A 861 -4.65 75.92 -16.99
C VAL A 861 -3.66 74.91 -16.38
N GLY A 862 -2.35 75.07 -16.32
CA GLY A 862 -1.44 76.21 -16.44
C GLY A 862 -0.35 76.06 -15.36
N ILE A 863 0.92 75.96 -15.79
CA ILE A 863 2.16 76.32 -15.04
C ILE A 863 2.69 75.26 -13.99
N PRO A 864 4.00 75.23 -13.63
CA PRO A 864 5.19 74.81 -14.38
C PRO A 864 5.99 73.64 -13.74
N THR A 865 6.93 73.11 -14.51
CA THR A 865 8.03 72.20 -14.12
C THR A 865 9.06 72.83 -13.17
N PHE A 866 9.61 72.04 -12.24
CA PHE A 866 10.93 72.30 -11.65
C PHE A 866 11.77 71.02 -11.48
N HIS A 867 13.06 71.19 -11.77
CA HIS A 867 14.13 70.19 -11.74
C HIS A 867 14.83 70.13 -10.36
N SER A 868 15.31 68.92 -10.06
CA SER A 868 16.61 68.57 -9.46
C SER A 868 16.88 68.68 -7.94
N GLN A 869 17.64 67.65 -7.50
CA GLN A 869 18.60 67.56 -6.39
C GLN A 869 18.17 67.13 -4.98
N SER A 870 18.96 66.16 -4.51
CA SER A 870 19.18 65.53 -3.21
C SER A 870 19.02 66.39 -1.95
N LEU A 871 18.43 65.80 -0.89
CA LEU A 871 18.86 65.90 0.52
C LEU A 871 18.11 64.92 1.45
N LEU A 872 18.85 64.41 2.45
CA LEU A 872 18.46 63.50 3.54
C LEU A 872 17.70 64.22 4.69
N TYR A 873 17.04 63.42 5.55
CA TYR A 873 16.45 63.67 6.90
C TYR A 873 14.91 63.71 7.05
N PRO A 874 14.33 63.35 8.23
CA PRO A 874 13.20 62.43 8.35
C PRO A 874 11.92 63.12 8.84
N ILE A 875 10.74 62.69 8.38
CA ILE A 875 9.48 63.27 8.84
C ILE A 875 8.60 62.23 9.54
N GLN A 876 8.22 62.62 10.75
CA GLN A 876 7.43 61.96 11.77
C GLN A 876 5.98 61.68 11.35
N ASN A 877 5.43 60.61 11.93
CA ASN A 877 4.02 60.30 12.18
C ASN A 877 2.99 61.38 11.81
N LYS A 878 2.24 61.14 10.72
CA LYS A 878 0.83 61.54 10.61
C LYS A 878 0.05 60.44 9.88
N PHE A 879 -0.95 59.90 10.58
CA PHE A 879 -1.98 59.01 10.03
C PHE A 879 -2.70 59.71 8.88
N ILE A 880 -2.73 59.07 7.71
CA ILE A 880 -3.68 59.40 6.63
C ILE A 880 -4.77 58.33 6.67
N THR A 881 -5.97 58.74 7.05
CA THR A 881 -7.19 57.95 6.96
C THR A 881 -7.61 57.87 5.49
N ILE A 882 -7.57 56.67 4.88
CA ILE A 882 -8.10 56.45 3.54
C ILE A 882 -9.54 55.94 3.68
N SER A 883 -10.48 56.63 3.03
CA SER A 883 -11.90 56.29 3.01
C SER A 883 -12.18 55.02 2.20
N THR A 884 -13.25 54.33 2.58
CA THR A 884 -13.68 53.00 2.12
C THR A 884 -14.00 52.91 0.62
N GLU A 885 -14.07 54.02 -0.11
CA GLU A 885 -14.39 54.03 -1.55
C GLU A 885 -13.19 53.72 -2.46
N SER A 886 -11.93 53.83 -2.00
CA SER A 886 -10.76 53.50 -2.83
C SER A 886 -10.40 52.01 -2.88
N ILE A 887 -11.05 51.17 -2.07
CA ILE A 887 -10.78 49.72 -1.99
C ILE A 887 -11.59 48.93 -3.04
N ILE A 888 -12.64 49.52 -3.60
CA ILE A 888 -13.57 48.81 -4.50
C ILE A 888 -13.03 48.70 -5.93
N ASN A 889 -12.20 49.64 -6.40
CA ASN A 889 -11.69 49.61 -7.78
C ASN A 889 -10.43 48.74 -7.99
N VAL A 890 -9.80 48.21 -6.93
CA VAL A 890 -8.63 47.30 -7.06
C VAL A 890 -9.07 45.82 -7.15
N LYS A 891 -10.27 45.47 -6.69
CA LYS A 891 -10.76 44.07 -6.70
C LYS A 891 -11.34 43.58 -8.03
N LEU A 892 -11.65 44.48 -8.96
CA LEU A 892 -12.21 44.11 -10.27
C LEU A 892 -11.15 43.82 -11.35
N LEU A 893 -9.87 44.15 -11.11
CA LEU A 893 -8.78 43.86 -12.05
C LEU A 893 -7.98 42.58 -11.73
N SER A 894 -8.13 42.00 -10.53
CA SER A 894 -7.43 40.75 -10.16
C SER A 894 -8.13 39.48 -10.64
N LEU A 895 -9.35 39.58 -11.17
CA LEU A 895 -10.13 38.43 -11.66
C LEU A 895 -9.99 38.17 -13.17
N TYR A 896 -9.19 38.96 -13.89
CA TYR A 896 -9.01 38.82 -15.35
C TYR A 896 -7.66 38.24 -15.78
N PHE A 897 -6.74 37.94 -14.85
CA PHE A 897 -5.39 37.45 -15.16
C PHE A 897 -5.14 35.95 -14.93
N ASP A 898 -6.14 35.16 -14.51
CA ASP A 898 -5.96 33.73 -14.21
C ASP A 898 -6.38 32.76 -15.35
N VAL A 899 -6.60 33.24 -16.59
CA VAL A 899 -7.07 32.38 -17.71
C VAL A 899 -6.13 32.30 -18.92
N VAL A 900 -4.93 32.89 -18.89
CA VAL A 900 -3.99 32.73 -20.03
C VAL A 900 -2.56 32.51 -19.56
N SER A 901 -2.15 31.24 -19.43
CA SER A 901 -0.78 30.80 -19.78
C SER A 901 -0.61 29.27 -19.60
N TYR A 902 -1.06 28.51 -20.60
CA TYR A 902 -0.45 27.23 -20.96
C TYR A 902 -0.42 27.14 -22.48
N HIS A 903 0.72 27.49 -23.08
CA HIS A 903 1.18 26.86 -24.31
C HIS A 903 2.70 27.00 -24.42
N ASP A 904 3.34 25.85 -24.65
CA ASP A 904 4.75 25.70 -24.95
C ASP A 904 5.19 26.62 -26.10
N VAL A 905 6.29 27.33 -25.90
CA VAL A 905 7.04 27.95 -27.00
C VAL A 905 8.32 27.16 -27.18
N ALA A 906 8.31 26.29 -28.19
CA ALA A 906 9.53 25.80 -28.82
C ALA A 906 10.25 26.98 -29.48
N LEU A 907 11.53 27.16 -29.16
CA LEU A 907 12.40 28.08 -29.88
C LEU A 907 12.55 27.58 -31.32
N ASN A 908 12.13 28.39 -32.29
CA ASN A 908 12.71 28.35 -33.62
C ASN A 908 12.85 29.77 -34.19
N GLN A 909 13.90 29.91 -34.99
CA GLN A 909 14.56 31.15 -35.38
C GLN A 909 13.71 32.07 -36.27
N ASN A 910 14.03 33.37 -36.20
CA ASN A 910 13.71 34.48 -37.10
C ASN A 910 12.43 35.32 -36.88
N ASN A 911 12.68 36.55 -36.42
CA ASN A 911 12.08 37.85 -36.77
C ASN A 911 10.55 38.02 -36.89
N SER A 912 10.07 38.93 -36.02
CA SER A 912 8.93 39.88 -36.15
C SER A 912 7.51 39.32 -36.35
N VAL A 913 6.62 39.61 -35.39
CA VAL A 913 5.17 39.47 -35.56
C VAL A 913 4.48 40.80 -35.27
N ILE A 914 3.74 41.26 -36.28
CA ILE A 914 2.73 42.32 -36.28
C ILE A 914 1.39 41.69 -35.85
N CYS A 915 0.64 42.35 -34.96
CA CYS A 915 -0.69 41.93 -34.53
C CYS A 915 -1.79 42.29 -35.56
N SER A 916 -2.74 41.39 -35.78
CA SER A 916 -4.12 41.74 -36.17
C SER A 916 -5.13 40.67 -35.72
N PHE A 917 -6.17 41.10 -34.99
CA PHE A 917 -7.34 40.33 -34.56
C PHE A 917 -8.38 40.19 -35.68
N GLN A 918 -9.04 39.03 -35.80
CA GLN A 918 -10.38 38.91 -36.40
C GLN A 918 -11.12 37.64 -35.91
N THR A 919 -12.44 37.71 -35.96
CA THR A 919 -13.48 37.04 -35.13
C THR A 919 -14.26 35.90 -35.81
N LEU A 920 -14.80 34.95 -34.99
CA LEU A 920 -16.03 34.10 -35.13
C LEU A 920 -16.07 32.96 -36.20
N PRO A 921 -17.00 31.94 -36.16
CA PRO A 921 -18.09 31.57 -35.22
C PRO A 921 -18.28 30.04 -34.88
N LEU A 922 -19.29 29.76 -34.03
CA LEU A 922 -19.95 28.51 -33.57
C LEU A 922 -20.30 27.43 -34.64
N VAL A 923 -20.54 26.17 -34.21
CA VAL A 923 -21.74 25.29 -34.52
C VAL A 923 -21.63 23.87 -33.88
N GLU A 924 -22.66 23.50 -33.09
CA GLU A 924 -23.45 22.23 -32.93
C GLU A 924 -22.82 20.81 -33.09
N LYS A 925 -23.27 19.67 -32.51
CA LYS A 925 -24.36 19.20 -31.59
C LYS A 925 -24.12 17.69 -31.27
N HIS A 926 -24.35 17.28 -30.01
CA HIS A 926 -25.17 16.14 -29.49
C HIS A 926 -25.29 14.75 -30.22
N ARG A 927 -25.44 13.53 -29.63
CA ARG A 927 -26.18 13.05 -28.41
C ARG A 927 -26.20 11.46 -28.25
N TYR A 928 -26.45 10.97 -27.02
CA TYR A 928 -27.22 9.74 -26.54
C TYR A 928 -26.65 8.30 -26.65
N CYS A 929 -26.98 7.25 -25.82
CA CYS A 929 -28.02 6.87 -24.81
C CYS A 929 -27.46 5.67 -23.94
N CYS A 930 -27.98 5.17 -22.79
CA CYS A 930 -29.33 4.69 -22.35
C CYS A 930 -29.52 4.91 -20.81
N TRP A 931 -30.67 5.11 -20.16
CA TRP A 931 -32.09 4.64 -20.21
C TRP A 931 -32.41 3.30 -19.51
N GLN A 932 -33.26 3.38 -18.46
CA GLN A 932 -34.51 2.60 -18.26
C GLN A 932 -35.47 3.51 -17.45
N GLU A 933 -36.53 4.02 -18.11
CA GLU A 933 -37.95 3.65 -17.94
C GLU A 933 -38.61 4.25 -16.67
N LEU A 934 -39.71 5.01 -16.70
CA LEU A 934 -40.95 4.87 -17.47
C LEU A 934 -41.69 6.21 -17.65
N CYS A 935 -42.43 6.27 -18.75
CA CYS A 935 -43.31 7.31 -19.25
C CYS A 935 -44.47 7.67 -18.30
N ALA A 936 -44.90 8.95 -18.28
CA ALA A 936 -46.26 9.35 -18.70
C ALA A 936 -46.55 10.85 -18.42
N TYR A 937 -46.91 11.53 -19.52
CA TYR A 937 -47.86 12.65 -19.62
C TYR A 937 -47.54 14.08 -19.13
N ASN A 938 -47.83 14.97 -20.09
CA ASN A 938 -47.75 16.42 -20.17
C ASN A 938 -48.77 17.17 -19.25
N PRO A 939 -48.69 18.52 -19.17
CA PRO A 939 -48.97 19.37 -17.99
C PRO A 939 -50.35 20.05 -18.03
N PRO A 940 -50.67 20.90 -17.03
CA PRO A 940 -50.99 22.31 -17.35
C PRO A 940 -50.35 23.29 -16.33
N GLN A 941 -49.62 24.32 -16.77
CA GLN A 941 -50.06 25.64 -17.26
C GLN A 941 -50.30 26.71 -16.17
N PHE A 942 -49.35 27.66 -16.15
CA PHE A 942 -49.53 29.12 -16.02
C PHE A 942 -49.93 29.74 -14.65
N PRO A 943 -49.78 31.07 -14.43
CA PRO A 943 -48.80 32.02 -14.99
C PRO A 943 -48.29 33.12 -13.99
N THR A 944 -47.08 33.63 -14.29
CA THR A 944 -46.66 35.06 -14.33
C THR A 944 -46.52 35.96 -13.09
N LYS A 945 -45.41 36.75 -13.20
CA LYS A 945 -45.11 38.10 -12.67
C LYS A 945 -44.62 38.17 -11.22
N TYR A 946 -43.37 38.59 -10.99
CA TYR A 946 -42.97 39.99 -10.92
C TYR A 946 -41.43 40.15 -11.03
N SER A 947 -41.05 41.29 -11.61
CA SER A 947 -39.71 41.79 -11.90
C SER A 947 -38.97 42.26 -10.64
N ILE A 948 -37.67 41.97 -10.57
CA ILE A 948 -36.75 42.50 -9.56
C ILE A 948 -36.34 43.93 -9.93
N LYS A 949 -36.86 44.91 -9.19
CA LYS A 949 -36.22 46.20 -8.93
C LYS A 949 -36.87 46.81 -7.68
N HIS A 950 -36.03 47.29 -6.76
CA HIS A 950 -36.32 47.81 -5.41
C HIS A 950 -36.36 46.79 -4.26
N VAL A 951 -35.17 46.43 -3.76
CA VAL A 951 -34.87 46.40 -2.31
C VAL A 951 -33.37 46.74 -2.12
N GLU A 952 -32.99 47.96 -2.49
CA GLU A 952 -31.93 48.70 -1.80
C GLU A 952 -32.66 49.85 -1.10
N ASP A 953 -32.26 50.16 0.13
CA ASP A 953 -32.93 51.05 1.10
C ASP A 953 -34.05 50.43 1.94
N ASN A 954 -33.66 49.69 3.01
CA ASN A 954 -34.29 49.73 4.35
C ASN A 954 -33.78 48.62 5.32
N PHE A 955 -32.46 48.49 5.50
CA PHE A 955 -31.93 47.71 6.65
C PHE A 955 -30.72 48.41 7.28
N TYR A 956 -30.88 49.69 7.60
CA TYR A 956 -30.15 50.32 8.70
C TYR A 956 -31.18 50.85 9.70
N ARG A 957 -31.06 50.39 10.96
CA ARG A 957 -31.83 50.74 12.18
C ARG A 957 -33.07 49.88 12.46
N HIS A 958 -32.90 48.80 13.23
CA HIS A 958 -33.55 48.62 14.54
C HIS A 958 -32.97 47.43 15.31
N GLN A 959 -33.14 47.48 16.63
CA GLN A 959 -32.47 46.70 17.68
C GLN A 959 -32.80 45.20 17.66
N GLN A 960 -31.91 44.40 18.26
CA GLN A 960 -31.94 42.94 18.38
C GLN A 960 -33.28 42.31 18.83
N PRO A 961 -33.56 41.04 18.47
CA PRO A 961 -34.40 40.16 19.27
C PRO A 961 -33.52 39.18 20.06
N THR A 962 -33.32 39.49 21.34
CA THR A 962 -32.73 38.65 22.41
C THR A 962 -33.43 37.30 22.63
N TYR A 963 -34.55 37.04 21.95
CA TYR A 963 -35.37 35.84 22.09
C TYR A 963 -34.73 34.56 21.51
N LEU A 964 -34.05 34.64 20.36
CA LEU A 964 -33.42 33.48 19.70
C LEU A 964 -32.17 33.00 20.44
N GLN A 965 -31.40 33.92 21.03
CA GLN A 965 -30.24 33.58 21.85
C GLN A 965 -30.64 32.97 23.20
N ASP A 966 -31.76 33.41 23.79
CA ASP A 966 -32.26 32.87 25.05
C ASP A 966 -32.87 31.47 24.87
N LEU A 967 -33.52 31.22 23.72
CA LEU A 967 -34.01 29.89 23.34
C LEU A 967 -32.85 28.91 23.09
N ALA A 968 -31.80 29.35 22.40
CA ALA A 968 -30.59 28.56 22.18
C ALA A 968 -29.83 28.25 23.49
N HIS A 969 -29.76 29.20 24.42
CA HIS A 969 -29.16 28.97 25.74
C HIS A 969 -29.97 28.00 26.60
N LYS A 970 -31.30 28.09 26.58
CA LYS A 970 -32.18 27.13 27.27
C LYS A 970 -32.08 25.73 26.68
N LEU A 971 -31.91 25.61 25.35
CA LEU A 971 -31.70 24.35 24.64
C LEU A 971 -30.34 23.73 25.00
N ILE A 972 -29.26 24.51 24.97
CA ILE A 972 -27.90 24.05 25.32
C ILE A 972 -27.82 23.64 26.80
N SER A 973 -28.53 24.36 27.69
CA SER A 973 -28.60 24.03 29.12
C SER A 973 -29.32 22.69 29.37
N LYS A 974 -30.46 22.45 28.72
CA LYS A 974 -31.19 21.17 28.83
C LYS A 974 -30.42 19.99 28.23
N ILE A 975 -29.73 20.19 27.10
CA ILE A 975 -28.89 19.17 26.47
C ILE A 975 -27.67 18.85 27.35
N LYS A 976 -27.02 19.86 27.93
CA LYS A 976 -25.89 19.66 28.87
C LYS A 976 -26.32 18.93 30.14
N SER A 977 -27.48 19.24 30.70
CA SER A 977 -28.01 18.55 31.90
C SER A 977 -28.33 17.07 31.64
N ALA A 978 -28.92 16.76 30.47
CA ALA A 978 -29.17 15.38 30.05
C ALA A 978 -27.86 14.60 29.81
N PHE A 979 -26.85 15.24 29.22
CA PHE A 979 -25.53 14.64 28.98
C PHE A 979 -24.74 14.39 30.28
N TYR A 980 -24.77 15.32 31.23
CA TYR A 980 -24.09 15.16 32.53
C TYR A 980 -24.69 14.02 33.37
N THR A 981 -26.01 13.86 33.32
CA THR A 981 -26.70 12.76 34.01
C THR A 981 -26.37 11.39 33.39
N ALA A 982 -26.25 11.32 32.07
CA ALA A 982 -25.85 10.11 31.34
C ALA A 982 -24.38 9.72 31.58
N ILE A 983 -23.48 10.70 31.75
CA ILE A 983 -22.05 10.46 32.02
C ILE A 983 -21.81 9.97 33.45
N HIS A 984 -22.57 10.46 34.44
CA HIS A 984 -22.42 9.98 35.83
C HIS A 984 -23.01 8.60 36.10
N ILE A 985 -23.95 8.11 35.28
CA ILE A 985 -24.44 6.72 35.35
C ILE A 985 -23.43 5.75 34.68
N ARG A 986 -22.60 6.25 33.75
CA ARG A 986 -21.61 5.44 33.01
C ARG A 986 -20.24 5.34 33.70
N ARG A 987 -19.93 6.22 34.66
CA ARG A 987 -18.71 6.17 35.47
C ARG A 987 -19.04 5.78 36.90
N GLY A 988 -18.90 4.50 37.20
CA GLY A 988 -18.73 4.04 38.58
C GLY A 988 -17.38 4.51 39.11
N ASP A 989 -17.30 5.77 39.52
CA ASP A 989 -16.12 6.31 40.22
C ASP A 989 -16.04 5.66 41.60
N LYS A 990 -15.24 4.59 41.71
CA LYS A 990 -14.71 4.14 43.01
C LYS A 990 -13.64 5.13 43.45
N LEU A 991 -14.04 6.03 44.35
CA LEU A 991 -13.12 6.65 45.30
C LEU A 991 -12.35 5.55 46.05
N ARG A 992 -11.02 5.69 46.11
CA ARG A 992 -10.14 4.86 46.95
C ARG A 992 -10.51 5.05 48.43
N GLU A 993 -10.58 3.96 49.20
CA GLU A 993 -9.96 3.82 50.53
C GLU A 993 -10.09 2.36 51.08
N PRO A 994 -9.36 1.96 52.15
CA PRO A 994 -8.47 0.79 52.15
C PRO A 994 -9.05 -0.54 52.69
N ARG A 995 -8.26 -1.60 52.48
CA ARG A 995 -8.41 -2.99 52.96
C ARG A 995 -9.09 -3.13 54.33
N TYR A 996 -10.12 -3.99 54.45
CA TYR A 996 -10.29 -4.99 55.53
C TYR A 996 -11.36 -6.04 55.17
N LYS A 997 -11.26 -7.19 55.86
CA LYS A 997 -11.85 -8.52 55.63
C LYS A 997 -13.37 -8.67 55.92
N ASN A 998 -13.94 -9.69 55.26
CA ASN A 998 -14.98 -10.64 55.72
C ASN A 998 -16.46 -10.23 55.91
N LYS A 999 -17.30 -11.17 55.41
CA LYS A 999 -18.68 -11.58 55.77
C LYS A 999 -19.88 -10.80 55.18
N LEU A 1000 -20.81 -11.64 54.68
CA LEU A 1000 -22.17 -11.32 54.22
C LEU A 1000 -22.99 -10.61 55.30
N ASP A 1001 -23.82 -9.63 54.91
CA ASP A 1001 -25.26 -9.67 55.17
C ASP A 1001 -26.06 -8.67 54.31
N TYR A 1002 -27.30 -9.06 54.01
CA TYR A 1002 -28.26 -8.38 53.14
C TYR A 1002 -28.95 -7.18 53.82
N CYS A 1003 -29.44 -6.26 52.96
CA CYS A 1003 -30.53 -5.31 53.19
C CYS A 1003 -30.34 -4.11 54.15
N THR A 1004 -30.04 -2.93 53.58
CA THR A 1004 -30.78 -1.69 53.88
C THR A 1004 -30.71 -0.72 52.69
N ARG A 1005 -31.87 -0.16 52.31
CA ARG A 1005 -32.04 0.80 51.21
C ARG A 1005 -31.47 2.17 51.58
N PRO A 1006 -30.72 2.88 50.71
CA PRO A 1006 -30.26 4.22 51.02
C PRO A 1006 -31.35 5.27 50.75
N SER A 1007 -31.74 6.00 51.79
CA SER A 1007 -32.67 7.13 51.81
C SER A 1007 -32.26 8.32 50.92
N TRP A 1008 -31.00 8.40 50.48
CA TRP A 1008 -30.47 9.54 49.70
C TRP A 1008 -31.03 9.65 48.27
N ILE A 1009 -31.48 8.54 47.68
CA ILE A 1009 -32.10 8.57 46.33
C ILE A 1009 -33.43 9.33 46.37
N ARG A 1010 -34.16 9.24 47.49
CA ARG A 1010 -35.46 9.88 47.68
C ARG A 1010 -35.34 11.40 47.81
N GLU A 1011 -34.32 11.90 48.52
CA GLU A 1011 -34.04 13.34 48.62
C GLU A 1011 -33.58 13.93 47.29
N LYS A 1012 -32.75 13.20 46.53
CA LYS A 1012 -32.26 13.67 45.23
C LYS A 1012 -33.38 13.74 44.18
N LEU A 1013 -34.27 12.75 44.12
CA LEU A 1013 -35.38 12.77 43.16
C LEU A 1013 -36.44 13.85 43.48
N ASN A 1014 -36.69 14.12 44.76
CA ASN A 1014 -37.56 15.24 45.17
C ASN A 1014 -36.95 16.61 44.82
N SER A 1015 -35.61 16.75 44.86
CA SER A 1015 -34.94 17.99 44.43
C SER A 1015 -35.06 18.29 42.92
N TYR A 1016 -35.48 17.31 42.12
CA TYR A 1016 -35.75 17.45 40.68
C TYR A 1016 -37.25 17.47 40.33
N GLY A 1017 -38.15 17.51 41.33
CA GLY A 1017 -39.58 17.75 41.11
C GLY A 1017 -40.36 16.58 40.48
N ILE A 1018 -39.89 15.35 40.59
CA ILE A 1018 -40.52 14.18 39.96
C ILE A 1018 -41.52 13.52 40.92
N SER A 1019 -42.82 13.76 40.73
CA SER A 1019 -43.89 13.09 41.48
C SER A 1019 -44.11 11.66 41.00
N HIS A 1020 -44.31 10.75 41.96
CA HIS A 1020 -44.36 9.30 41.72
C HIS A 1020 -45.70 8.86 41.11
N GLY A 1021 -45.65 8.36 39.87
CA GLY A 1021 -46.67 7.51 39.28
C GLY A 1021 -46.03 6.24 38.72
N SER A 1022 -46.02 5.20 39.55
CA SER A 1022 -45.99 3.78 39.14
C SER A 1022 -44.74 3.26 38.41
N ILE A 1023 -43.69 2.92 39.17
CA ILE A 1023 -42.72 1.89 38.74
C ILE A 1023 -42.75 0.77 39.79
N TYR A 1024 -43.48 -0.30 39.47
CA TYR A 1024 -43.33 -1.61 40.12
C TYR A 1024 -42.21 -2.36 39.41
N ILE A 1025 -41.12 -2.65 40.12
CA ILE A 1025 -40.06 -3.53 39.63
C ILE A 1025 -40.35 -4.94 40.15
N ALA A 1026 -40.80 -5.82 39.26
CA ALA A 1026 -40.75 -7.27 39.50
C ALA A 1026 -39.37 -7.76 39.06
N THR A 1027 -38.63 -8.33 39.99
CA THR A 1027 -37.36 -9.02 39.74
C THR A 1027 -37.66 -10.49 39.53
N ASN A 1028 -37.22 -11.06 38.41
CA ASN A 1028 -36.84 -12.47 38.34
C ASN A 1028 -35.89 -12.73 37.18
N GLU A 1029 -35.04 -13.72 37.41
CA GLU A 1029 -33.70 -13.93 36.87
C GLU A 1029 -33.67 -14.49 35.44
N TYR A 1030 -32.49 -14.32 34.81
CA TYR A 1030 -32.01 -14.86 33.52
C TYR A 1030 -32.49 -14.22 32.21
N GLN A 1031 -31.62 -13.36 31.61
CA GLN A 1031 -31.23 -13.29 30.18
C GLN A 1031 -30.49 -11.94 29.89
N PRO A 1032 -29.37 -11.90 29.13
CA PRO A 1032 -28.66 -10.68 28.80
C PRO A 1032 -29.22 -10.00 27.53
N HIS A 1033 -30.44 -9.46 27.61
CA HIS A 1033 -31.03 -8.63 26.53
C HIS A 1033 -31.71 -7.35 27.04
N PHE A 1034 -31.35 -6.87 28.23
CA PHE A 1034 -32.02 -5.71 28.84
C PHE A 1034 -31.47 -4.33 28.41
N PHE A 1035 -30.42 -4.27 27.57
CA PHE A 1035 -29.82 -3.01 27.12
C PHE A 1035 -30.40 -2.45 25.81
N ASP A 1036 -31.07 -3.25 24.98
CA ASP A 1036 -31.61 -2.77 23.70
C ASP A 1036 -32.97 -2.06 23.85
N SER A 1037 -33.77 -2.47 24.83
CA SER A 1037 -35.12 -1.91 25.05
C SER A 1037 -35.10 -0.51 25.68
N LEU A 1038 -34.12 -0.19 26.53
CA LEU A 1038 -33.98 1.16 27.11
C LEU A 1038 -33.47 2.17 26.07
N THR A 1039 -32.61 1.72 25.15
CA THR A 1039 -32.07 2.55 24.06
C THR A 1039 -33.15 2.85 23.02
N GLN A 1040 -33.98 1.85 22.67
CA GLN A 1040 -35.13 2.06 21.80
C GLN A 1040 -36.17 3.02 22.40
N TRP A 1041 -36.45 2.93 23.71
CA TRP A 1041 -37.37 3.86 24.38
C TRP A 1041 -36.84 5.31 24.38
N TYR A 1042 -35.53 5.51 24.60
CA TYR A 1042 -34.91 6.83 24.56
C TYR A 1042 -34.88 7.42 23.14
N THR A 1043 -34.64 6.60 22.12
CA THR A 1043 -34.66 7.02 20.71
C THR A 1043 -36.07 7.43 20.29
N ILE A 1044 -37.10 6.65 20.66
CA ILE A 1044 -38.49 6.98 20.37
C ILE A 1044 -38.90 8.26 21.10
N TYR A 1045 -38.60 8.41 22.39
CA TYR A 1045 -38.92 9.62 23.15
C TYR A 1045 -38.24 10.89 22.60
N THR A 1046 -37.01 10.76 22.08
CA THR A 1046 -36.27 11.89 21.48
C THR A 1046 -36.85 12.27 20.11
N ILE A 1047 -37.20 11.28 19.27
CA ILE A 1047 -37.78 11.52 17.95
C ILE A 1047 -39.19 12.11 18.05
N THR A 1048 -40.02 11.63 18.98
CA THR A 1048 -41.39 12.16 19.17
C THR A 1048 -41.39 13.59 19.69
N ASN A 1049 -40.48 13.96 20.61
CA ASN A 1049 -40.38 15.35 21.07
C ASN A 1049 -39.79 16.29 20.01
N PHE A 1050 -38.86 15.79 19.16
CA PHE A 1050 -38.29 16.57 18.06
C PHE A 1050 -39.32 16.85 16.96
N SER A 1051 -40.19 15.87 16.66
CA SER A 1051 -41.25 16.01 15.67
C SER A 1051 -42.40 16.93 16.14
N ILE A 1052 -42.74 16.93 17.44
CA ILE A 1052 -43.68 17.89 18.02
C ILE A 1052 -43.10 19.32 17.96
N PHE A 1053 -41.81 19.49 18.25
CA PHE A 1053 -41.12 20.78 18.18
C PHE A 1053 -41.04 21.34 16.75
N ILE A 1054 -40.77 20.51 15.74
CA ILE A 1054 -40.79 20.93 14.33
C ILE A 1054 -42.19 21.36 13.90
N ASN A 1055 -43.23 20.62 14.29
CA ASN A 1055 -44.61 20.97 13.93
C ASN A 1055 -45.07 22.30 14.55
N GLU A 1056 -44.71 22.57 15.82
CA GLU A 1056 -45.00 23.85 16.48
C GLU A 1056 -44.20 25.01 15.86
N THR A 1057 -42.93 24.76 15.48
CA THR A 1057 -42.05 25.78 14.86
C THR A 1057 -42.51 26.14 13.43
N ILE A 1058 -42.93 25.16 12.63
CA ILE A 1058 -43.48 25.38 11.29
C ILE A 1058 -44.82 26.13 11.35
N LYS A 1059 -45.66 25.86 12.36
CA LYS A 1059 -46.92 26.60 12.57
C LYS A 1059 -46.70 28.08 12.90
N GLN A 1060 -45.60 28.43 13.58
CA GLN A 1060 -45.32 29.80 14.02
C GLN A 1060 -44.48 30.61 13.02
N ASN A 1061 -43.73 29.96 12.13
CA ASN A 1061 -43.00 30.65 11.06
C ASN A 1061 -42.89 29.78 9.78
N PRO A 1062 -43.67 30.09 8.72
CA PRO A 1062 -43.70 29.27 7.50
C PRO A 1062 -42.38 29.23 6.73
N TYR A 1063 -41.45 30.17 6.96
CA TYR A 1063 -40.15 30.23 6.29
C TYR A 1063 -39.08 29.35 6.96
N ALA A 1064 -39.38 28.71 8.11
CA ALA A 1064 -38.46 27.78 8.77
C ALA A 1064 -38.18 26.50 7.95
N LEU A 1065 -39.02 26.19 6.95
CA LEU A 1065 -38.86 25.03 6.06
C LEU A 1065 -37.54 25.06 5.27
N ILE A 1066 -37.04 26.24 4.89
CA ILE A 1066 -35.82 26.38 4.07
C ILE A 1066 -34.55 25.99 4.86
N ILE A 1067 -34.55 26.21 6.18
CA ILE A 1067 -33.40 25.87 7.04
C ILE A 1067 -33.44 24.38 7.43
N ILE A 1068 -34.63 23.81 7.58
CA ILE A 1068 -34.78 22.38 7.93
C ILE A 1068 -34.36 21.49 6.74
N ASP A 1069 -34.63 21.91 5.49
CA ASP A 1069 -34.16 21.19 4.31
C ASP A 1069 -32.62 21.15 4.20
N GLU A 1070 -31.90 22.22 4.58
CA GLU A 1070 -30.42 22.21 4.61
C GLU A 1070 -29.85 21.33 5.74
N ILE A 1071 -30.53 21.24 6.89
CA ILE A 1071 -30.08 20.39 8.01
C ILE A 1071 -30.32 18.90 7.71
N ILE A 1072 -31.38 18.56 6.98
CA ILE A 1072 -31.65 17.18 6.57
C ILE A 1072 -30.70 16.76 5.42
N TYR A 1073 -30.38 17.66 4.49
CA TYR A 1073 -29.43 17.37 3.40
C TYR A 1073 -27.98 17.22 3.87
N SER A 1074 -27.59 17.87 4.98
CA SER A 1074 -26.23 17.78 5.54
C SER A 1074 -25.99 16.55 6.43
N ASN A 1075 -27.03 15.76 6.77
CA ASN A 1075 -26.92 14.60 7.68
C ASN A 1075 -27.62 13.32 7.20
N ALA A 1076 -27.61 13.01 5.90
CA ALA A 1076 -28.18 11.77 5.37
C ALA A 1076 -27.14 10.85 4.70
N LYS A 1077 -26.44 10.05 5.51
CA LYS A 1077 -26.12 8.64 5.20
C LYS A 1077 -26.37 7.76 6.43
N VAL A 1078 -27.63 7.71 6.86
CA VAL A 1078 -28.15 6.58 7.63
C VAL A 1078 -29.14 5.88 6.72
N LYS A 1079 -28.79 4.68 6.23
CA LYS A 1079 -29.77 3.78 5.61
C LYS A 1079 -30.64 3.22 6.73
N VAL A 1080 -31.84 3.77 6.90
CA VAL A 1080 -32.93 3.05 7.56
C VAL A 1080 -33.70 2.32 6.46
N SER A 1081 -33.57 0.99 6.44
CA SER A 1081 -34.45 0.14 5.64
C SER A 1081 -35.82 0.10 6.30
N THR A 1082 -36.77 0.85 5.77
CA THR A 1082 -38.20 0.70 6.08
C THR A 1082 -38.74 -0.54 5.37
N PHE A 1083 -38.95 -1.62 6.11
CA PHE A 1083 -39.94 -2.64 5.77
C PHE A 1083 -41.31 -2.11 6.23
N ILE A 1084 -42.17 -1.76 5.28
CA ILE A 1084 -43.62 -1.66 5.51
C ILE A 1084 -44.26 -2.52 4.42
N GLU A 1085 -44.59 -3.76 4.76
CA GLU A 1085 -45.63 -4.52 4.06
C GLU A 1085 -46.96 -4.37 4.82
N PRO A 1086 -48.09 -4.24 4.12
CA PRO A 1086 -49.38 -3.97 4.73
C PRO A 1086 -50.06 -5.27 5.17
N TYR A 1087 -50.17 -5.50 6.49
CA TYR A 1087 -51.09 -6.49 7.03
C TYR A 1087 -52.39 -5.82 7.50
N THR A 1088 -53.39 -5.85 6.62
CA THR A 1088 -54.80 -5.79 7.02
C THR A 1088 -55.48 -7.06 6.55
N ASN A 1089 -55.61 -8.06 7.43
CA ASN A 1089 -56.88 -8.73 7.78
C ASN A 1089 -56.68 -10.08 8.48
N ARG A 1090 -57.46 -10.24 9.57
CA ARG A 1090 -58.09 -11.47 10.09
C ARG A 1090 -57.26 -12.48 10.90
N SER A 1091 -57.39 -12.34 12.23
CA SER A 1091 -57.98 -13.33 13.15
C SER A 1091 -57.90 -14.83 12.79
N PHE A 1092 -57.18 -15.62 13.61
CA PHE A 1092 -57.74 -16.61 14.57
C PHE A 1092 -56.60 -17.38 15.29
N CYS A 1093 -56.75 -17.52 16.60
CA CYS A 1093 -56.06 -18.47 17.51
C CYS A 1093 -56.61 -19.92 17.25
N PRO A 1094 -56.16 -21.04 17.87
CA PRO A 1094 -55.22 -21.17 19.01
C PRO A 1094 -54.34 -22.48 19.10
N PHE A 1095 -53.50 -22.58 20.16
CA PHE A 1095 -52.91 -23.79 20.82
C PHE A 1095 -52.13 -24.83 19.97
N GLY A 1096 -50.98 -25.42 20.32
CA GLY A 1096 -50.18 -25.49 21.55
C GLY A 1096 -49.15 -26.65 21.45
N ARG A 1097 -48.35 -26.82 22.52
CA ARG A 1097 -47.43 -27.95 22.88
C ARG A 1097 -46.09 -28.01 22.11
N ALA A 1098 -44.92 -27.85 22.73
CA ALA A 1098 -44.24 -28.64 23.80
C ALA A 1098 -43.65 -29.98 23.33
N GLY A 1099 -42.34 -30.18 23.57
CA GLY A 1099 -41.57 -31.43 23.42
C GLY A 1099 -40.18 -31.19 22.80
N ILE A 1100 -39.10 -30.94 23.56
CA ILE A 1100 -38.21 -31.86 24.34
C ILE A 1100 -37.11 -32.53 23.49
N GLN A 1101 -35.85 -32.25 23.89
CA GLN A 1101 -34.55 -33.00 23.77
C GLN A 1101 -34.14 -33.47 22.36
N HIS A 1102 -32.95 -33.14 21.84
CA HIS A 1102 -31.62 -33.49 22.37
C HIS A 1102 -30.49 -32.60 21.82
#